data_AF-A0A524E1W0-F1
#
_entry.id   AF-A0A524E1W0-F1
#
_cell.length_a   1.000
_cell.length_b   1.000
_cell.length_c   1.000
_cell.angle_alpha   90.00
_cell.angle_beta   90.00
_cell.angle_gamma   90.00
#
_symmetry.space_group_name_H-M   'P 1'
#
loop_
_entity.id
_entity.type
_entity.pdbx_description
1 polymer ?
#
loop_
_entity_poly.entity_id
_entity_poly.type
_entity_poly.pdbx_seq_one_letter_code
_entity_poly.pdbx_strand_id
1 'polypeptide(L)'
;MVSKELSDILGIFRERFSDEIFNAKMHKLVYLNLLKNKEEKFEEFKDLIRNKWLKFKSKNERRTIEKTYAPFLYSNFHELFQQYLQDFFAFNADALELVIKEQISKKTLLIEYNYHLAPEEIKEYNELSKKIKGNLYGLLFFTGYLFFLVGMIGRLIRETIKEDLHITLDCAVIKEDNGNKYVNFLILVRNVRKEIFDNYFYMTSFYFLKQFKGIPDDYYEKLLRGREKLYQLALEQYPSTKERLGCLLFYFYRKCKLLENFCPLLDFLNFVCSRVEDSIYSKIDIINKEFLANFDYPVEKKNSLIRIFDFLDKISTLYSTFQANNLPSQKSQFNLFLLIMKYYFGSGSLETLEVGNILLLPDKFKKTLNQHNKSTKNGAIGSNTIKDISKLINYLSVLSNLDDIDLFFKKIFNKRISQLNYRFFRSFLKSFNTRFSNLIDEENKKLSENPKNEPFTFNIIVDHVSRMLYVLVDKIFLRENLKDASKNFIDPRGRYVGKNIALRVLELFIFQEINFSDDIWPEYLLSIYRDKLNEEIKNYVNIPEKYFYSDKDLTKFLTMYNLQTFSTAQFFEEWIINEIIIPLNNFIQNIRGAIKNKSNSKEIYKTINEYLMKDLRPQDKKISKELKFACDRIAQFWIVDK
;
A
#
# COMPACT_ATOMS: atom_id res chain seq x y z
N MET A 1 -19.06 8.74 -32.27
CA MET A 1 -19.76 7.47 -31.96
C MET A 1 -19.29 6.87 -30.63
N VAL A 2 -17.97 6.91 -30.35
CA VAL A 2 -17.33 6.48 -29.09
C VAL A 2 -17.94 7.09 -27.80
N SER A 3 -18.31 8.38 -27.79
CA SER A 3 -18.79 9.02 -26.55
C SER A 3 -20.14 8.50 -26.04
N LYS A 4 -21.06 8.09 -26.93
CA LYS A 4 -22.38 7.58 -26.53
C LYS A 4 -22.27 6.21 -25.89
N GLU A 5 -21.50 5.31 -26.50
CA GLU A 5 -21.30 3.95 -25.99
C GLU A 5 -20.54 3.96 -24.65
N LEU A 6 -19.52 4.81 -24.51
CA LEU A 6 -18.86 5.01 -23.22
C LEU A 6 -19.84 5.54 -22.16
N SER A 7 -20.67 6.53 -22.51
CA SER A 7 -21.68 7.09 -21.58
C SER A 7 -22.70 6.04 -21.16
N ASP A 8 -23.16 5.19 -22.08
CA ASP A 8 -24.09 4.07 -21.80
C ASP A 8 -23.46 3.04 -20.85
N ILE A 9 -22.20 2.64 -21.11
CA ILE A 9 -21.44 1.75 -20.23
C ILE A 9 -21.33 2.37 -18.83
N LEU A 10 -20.85 3.62 -18.73
CA LEU A 10 -20.70 4.32 -17.46
C LEU A 10 -22.03 4.59 -16.76
N GLY A 11 -23.15 4.64 -17.50
CA GLY A 11 -24.51 4.66 -16.99
C GLY A 11 -24.86 3.39 -16.22
N ILE A 12 -24.54 2.21 -16.78
CA ILE A 12 -24.71 0.91 -16.09
C ILE A 12 -23.86 0.86 -14.81
N PHE A 13 -22.63 1.38 -14.86
CA PHE A 13 -21.83 1.53 -13.65
C PHE A 13 -22.57 2.45 -12.65
N ARG A 14 -23.01 3.63 -13.07
CA ARG A 14 -23.69 4.60 -12.19
C ARG A 14 -24.90 4.02 -11.45
N GLU A 15 -25.76 3.27 -12.15
CA GLU A 15 -26.95 2.65 -11.55
C GLU A 15 -26.60 1.58 -10.53
N ARG A 16 -25.50 0.85 -10.73
CA ARG A 16 -25.08 -0.24 -9.84
C ARG A 16 -24.18 0.23 -8.70
N PHE A 17 -23.53 1.39 -8.82
CA PHE A 17 -22.59 1.93 -7.82
C PHE A 17 -23.12 3.17 -7.07
N SER A 18 -24.42 3.51 -7.17
CA SER A 18 -24.98 4.74 -6.57
C SER A 18 -24.85 4.81 -5.06
N ASP A 19 -24.85 3.66 -4.37
CA ASP A 19 -24.85 3.58 -2.90
C ASP A 19 -23.74 2.71 -2.30
N GLU A 20 -22.98 1.99 -3.13
CA GLU A 20 -21.96 1.02 -2.69
C GLU A 20 -20.55 1.39 -3.17
N ILE A 21 -19.56 1.12 -2.31
CA ILE A 21 -18.15 1.39 -2.60
C ILE A 21 -17.68 0.44 -3.72
N PHE A 22 -16.90 0.99 -4.64
CA PHE A 22 -16.13 0.24 -5.63
C PHE A 22 -15.36 -0.94 -4.98
N ASN A 23 -15.76 -2.18 -5.31
CA ASN A 23 -15.28 -3.41 -4.68
C ASN A 23 -14.96 -4.46 -5.75
N ALA A 24 -13.77 -5.05 -5.67
CA ALA A 24 -13.28 -6.07 -6.59
C ALA A 24 -14.24 -7.27 -6.80
N LYS A 25 -15.08 -7.62 -5.81
CA LYS A 25 -16.09 -8.68 -5.92
C LYS A 25 -17.29 -8.28 -6.80
N MET A 26 -17.69 -7.01 -6.80
CA MET A 26 -18.89 -6.52 -7.48
C MET A 26 -18.74 -6.35 -8.99
N HIS A 27 -17.51 -6.19 -9.46
CA HIS A 27 -17.22 -5.90 -10.86
C HIS A 27 -17.42 -7.10 -11.79
N LYS A 28 -17.16 -8.34 -11.33
CA LYS A 28 -17.28 -9.53 -12.19
C LYS A 28 -18.65 -9.65 -12.85
N LEU A 29 -19.74 -9.37 -12.11
CA LEU A 29 -21.10 -9.46 -12.64
C LEU A 29 -21.40 -8.36 -13.67
N VAL A 30 -20.93 -7.13 -13.43
CA VAL A 30 -21.14 -6.00 -14.36
C VAL A 30 -20.37 -6.21 -15.66
N TYR A 31 -19.09 -6.63 -15.58
CA TYR A 31 -18.28 -6.91 -16.76
C TYR A 31 -18.80 -8.12 -17.54
N LEU A 32 -19.22 -9.19 -16.87
CA LEU A 32 -19.85 -10.33 -17.55
C LEU A 32 -21.13 -9.91 -18.27
N ASN A 33 -21.92 -9.01 -17.70
CA ASN A 33 -23.12 -8.50 -18.38
C ASN A 33 -22.77 -7.68 -19.63
N LEU A 34 -21.74 -6.83 -19.57
CA LEU A 34 -21.27 -6.07 -20.74
C LEU A 34 -20.77 -6.99 -21.87
N LEU A 35 -20.04 -8.05 -21.52
CA LEU A 35 -19.55 -9.04 -22.49
C LEU A 35 -20.71 -9.86 -23.07
N LYS A 36 -21.68 -10.28 -22.24
CA LYS A 36 -22.87 -11.03 -22.67
C LYS A 36 -23.78 -10.23 -23.60
N ASN A 37 -23.87 -8.91 -23.43
CA ASN A 37 -24.60 -8.05 -24.35
C ASN A 37 -24.00 -8.04 -25.77
N LYS A 38 -22.78 -8.58 -25.94
CA LYS A 38 -22.06 -8.74 -27.21
C LYS A 38 -21.57 -10.18 -27.37
N GLU A 39 -22.45 -11.16 -27.09
CA GLU A 39 -22.10 -12.59 -27.03
C GLU A 39 -21.43 -13.12 -28.29
N GLU A 40 -21.90 -12.74 -29.48
CA GLU A 40 -21.30 -13.17 -30.76
C GLU A 40 -19.84 -12.69 -30.90
N LYS A 41 -19.61 -11.38 -30.73
CA LYS A 41 -18.24 -10.80 -30.73
C LYS A 41 -17.36 -11.41 -29.65
N PHE A 42 -17.94 -11.76 -28.50
CA PHE A 42 -17.23 -12.37 -27.40
C PHE A 42 -16.70 -13.77 -27.75
N GLU A 43 -17.52 -14.60 -28.40
CA GLU A 43 -17.08 -15.92 -28.87
C GLU A 43 -16.09 -15.81 -30.03
N GLU A 44 -16.28 -14.87 -30.96
CA GLU A 44 -15.29 -14.58 -32.02
C GLU A 44 -13.92 -14.20 -31.45
N PHE A 45 -13.90 -13.35 -30.41
CA PHE A 45 -12.66 -12.95 -29.75
C PHE A 45 -11.97 -14.12 -29.02
N LYS A 46 -12.74 -15.03 -28.39
CA LYS A 46 -12.20 -16.26 -27.80
C LYS A 46 -11.62 -17.19 -28.86
N ASP A 47 -12.30 -17.33 -29.99
CA ASP A 47 -11.83 -18.14 -31.12
C ASP A 47 -10.56 -17.57 -31.72
N LEU A 48 -10.45 -16.23 -31.83
CA LEU A 48 -9.22 -15.56 -32.25
C LEU A 48 -8.04 -15.89 -31.32
N ILE A 49 -8.22 -15.78 -30.01
CA ILE A 49 -7.19 -16.11 -29.02
C ILE A 49 -6.79 -17.59 -29.16
N ARG A 50 -7.78 -18.49 -29.25
CA ARG A 50 -7.54 -19.94 -29.38
C ARG A 50 -6.78 -20.26 -30.65
N ASN A 51 -7.17 -19.67 -31.78
CA ASN A 51 -6.52 -19.89 -33.08
C ASN A 51 -5.09 -19.34 -33.09
N LYS A 52 -4.85 -18.15 -32.53
CA LYS A 52 -3.48 -17.61 -32.37
C LYS A 52 -2.63 -18.50 -31.47
N TRP A 53 -3.20 -19.05 -30.38
CA TRP A 53 -2.50 -19.95 -29.48
C TRP A 53 -2.16 -21.30 -30.12
N LEU A 54 -3.12 -21.92 -30.81
CA LEU A 54 -2.90 -23.16 -31.55
C LEU A 54 -1.84 -22.96 -32.64
N LYS A 55 -1.91 -21.84 -33.38
CA LYS A 55 -0.91 -21.47 -34.38
C LYS A 55 0.46 -21.22 -33.75
N PHE A 56 0.54 -20.62 -32.57
CA PHE A 56 1.79 -20.44 -31.83
C PHE A 56 2.40 -21.77 -31.38
N LYS A 57 1.57 -22.70 -30.88
CA LYS A 57 2.00 -24.06 -30.51
C LYS A 57 2.45 -24.87 -31.74
N SER A 58 1.74 -24.76 -32.87
CA SER A 58 2.00 -25.51 -34.09
C SER A 58 3.14 -24.97 -34.95
N LYS A 59 3.36 -23.64 -35.00
CA LYS A 59 4.44 -23.01 -35.80
C LYS A 59 5.87 -23.36 -35.37
N ASN A 60 6.07 -24.21 -34.37
CA ASN A 60 7.35 -24.32 -33.66
C ASN A 60 7.77 -25.74 -33.26
N GLU A 61 7.69 -26.74 -34.14
CA GLU A 61 8.45 -28.00 -33.91
C GLU A 61 9.98 -27.81 -34.08
N ARG A 62 10.44 -26.65 -34.58
CA ARG A 62 11.84 -26.39 -34.97
C ARG A 62 12.52 -25.17 -34.31
N ARG A 63 11.97 -24.56 -33.26
CA ARG A 63 12.59 -23.38 -32.59
C ARG A 63 13.16 -23.71 -31.22
N THR A 64 14.24 -23.04 -30.84
CA THR A 64 14.90 -23.09 -29.51
C THR A 64 14.09 -22.39 -28.41
N ILE A 65 13.12 -21.53 -28.76
CA ILE A 65 12.31 -20.77 -27.78
C ILE A 65 11.24 -21.68 -27.18
N GLU A 66 11.26 -21.80 -25.85
CA GLU A 66 10.29 -22.60 -25.09
C GLU A 66 8.87 -22.04 -25.23
N LYS A 67 7.89 -22.92 -25.47
CA LYS A 67 6.50 -22.56 -25.81
C LYS A 67 5.65 -22.27 -24.57
N THR A 68 5.99 -21.24 -23.81
CA THR A 68 5.18 -20.82 -22.65
C THR A 68 4.22 -19.69 -23.02
N TYR A 69 3.32 -19.33 -22.11
CA TYR A 69 2.39 -18.22 -22.30
C TYR A 69 3.11 -16.87 -22.42
N ALA A 70 4.29 -16.68 -21.82
CA ALA A 70 4.95 -15.37 -21.80
C ALA A 70 5.46 -14.97 -23.20
N PRO A 71 6.18 -15.80 -23.98
CA PRO A 71 6.51 -15.50 -25.38
C PRO A 71 5.28 -15.34 -26.27
N PHE A 72 4.22 -16.13 -26.04
CA PHE A 72 2.96 -15.97 -26.78
C PHE A 72 2.34 -14.59 -26.56
N LEU A 73 2.23 -14.15 -25.31
CA LEU A 73 1.69 -12.84 -24.96
C LEU A 73 2.65 -11.72 -25.34
N TYR A 74 3.96 -11.95 -25.30
CA TYR A 74 4.94 -11.03 -25.88
C TYR A 74 4.62 -10.76 -27.35
N SER A 75 4.27 -11.77 -28.15
CA SER A 75 3.94 -11.56 -29.57
C SER A 75 2.53 -11.02 -29.83
N ASN A 76 1.53 -11.38 -29.01
CA ASN A 76 0.11 -11.18 -29.36
C ASN A 76 -0.68 -10.26 -28.43
N PHE A 77 -0.18 -9.93 -27.23
CA PHE A 77 -1.02 -9.27 -26.22
C PHE A 77 -1.48 -7.87 -26.61
N HIS A 78 -0.64 -7.07 -27.27
CA HIS A 78 -1.01 -5.70 -27.63
C HIS A 78 -2.22 -5.65 -28.58
N GLU A 79 -2.20 -6.44 -29.66
CA GLU A 79 -3.30 -6.54 -30.62
C GLU A 79 -4.57 -7.07 -29.95
N LEU A 80 -4.46 -8.13 -29.14
CA LEU A 80 -5.58 -8.68 -28.39
C LEU A 80 -6.17 -7.66 -27.40
N PHE A 81 -5.32 -6.90 -26.71
CA PHE A 81 -5.75 -5.92 -25.72
C PHE A 81 -6.40 -4.70 -26.38
N GLN A 82 -5.85 -4.20 -27.49
CA GLN A 82 -6.43 -3.11 -28.25
C GLN A 82 -7.81 -3.48 -28.79
N GLN A 83 -7.93 -4.67 -29.41
CA GLN A 83 -9.22 -5.17 -29.90
C GLN A 83 -10.23 -5.34 -28.76
N TYR A 84 -9.82 -5.93 -27.63
CA TYR A 84 -10.69 -6.08 -26.46
C TYR A 84 -11.22 -4.74 -25.92
N LEU A 85 -10.35 -3.74 -25.81
CA LEU A 85 -10.74 -2.42 -25.32
C LEU A 85 -11.69 -1.71 -26.29
N GLN A 86 -11.44 -1.82 -27.59
CA GLN A 86 -12.27 -1.22 -28.64
C GLN A 86 -13.63 -1.90 -28.76
N ASP A 87 -13.66 -3.24 -28.87
CA ASP A 87 -14.87 -4.01 -29.17
C ASP A 87 -15.87 -4.02 -28.03
N PHE A 88 -15.40 -3.99 -26.77
CA PHE A 88 -16.25 -4.17 -25.60
C PHE A 88 -16.42 -2.92 -24.74
N PHE A 89 -15.48 -1.96 -24.77
CA PHE A 89 -15.43 -0.86 -23.80
C PHE A 89 -15.37 0.54 -24.41
N ALA A 90 -15.53 0.65 -25.74
CA ALA A 90 -15.50 1.92 -26.46
C ALA A 90 -14.22 2.74 -26.22
N PHE A 91 -13.07 2.08 -26.02
CA PHE A 91 -11.80 2.80 -25.95
C PHE A 91 -11.38 3.20 -27.37
N ASN A 92 -10.73 4.36 -27.48
CA ASN A 92 -10.09 4.73 -28.72
C ASN A 92 -8.81 3.88 -28.90
N ALA A 93 -8.83 2.97 -29.85
CA ALA A 93 -7.70 2.11 -30.17
C ALA A 93 -6.44 2.92 -30.55
N ASP A 94 -6.60 4.08 -31.19
CA ASP A 94 -5.50 4.96 -31.61
C ASP A 94 -4.90 5.75 -30.44
N ALA A 95 -5.59 5.79 -29.29
CA ALA A 95 -5.12 6.47 -28.09
C ALA A 95 -4.23 5.59 -27.21
N LEU A 96 -4.15 4.28 -27.48
CA LEU A 96 -3.34 3.33 -26.73
C LEU A 96 -1.97 3.13 -27.40
N GLU A 97 -0.94 3.74 -26.82
CA GLU A 97 0.44 3.61 -27.27
C GLU A 97 1.17 2.54 -26.44
N LEU A 98 1.76 1.55 -27.11
CA LEU A 98 2.67 0.60 -26.47
C LEU A 98 4.04 1.27 -26.27
N VAL A 99 4.41 1.50 -25.01
CA VAL A 99 5.69 2.10 -24.64
C VAL A 99 6.77 1.04 -24.63
N ILE A 100 6.59 0.01 -23.80
CA ILE A 100 7.61 -1.01 -23.55
C ILE A 100 6.97 -2.40 -23.44
N LYS A 101 7.72 -3.41 -23.89
CA LYS A 101 7.37 -4.81 -23.76
C LYS A 101 8.62 -5.61 -23.40
N GLU A 102 8.72 -6.06 -22.15
CA GLU A 102 9.90 -6.67 -21.58
C GLU A 102 9.59 -8.06 -21.01
N GLN A 103 10.16 -9.11 -21.62
CA GLN A 103 10.09 -10.45 -21.07
C GLN A 103 11.24 -10.65 -20.06
N ILE A 104 10.93 -10.51 -18.77
CA ILE A 104 11.95 -10.63 -17.71
C ILE A 104 12.28 -12.11 -17.44
N SER A 105 11.32 -13.01 -17.64
CA SER A 105 11.56 -14.46 -17.52
C SER A 105 10.68 -15.28 -18.46
N LYS A 106 10.87 -16.60 -18.49
CA LYS A 106 9.97 -17.53 -19.21
C LYS A 106 8.51 -17.48 -18.75
N LYS A 107 8.26 -16.91 -17.57
CA LYS A 107 6.94 -16.88 -16.92
C LYS A 107 6.50 -15.47 -16.54
N THR A 108 7.30 -14.44 -16.81
CA THR A 108 7.04 -13.05 -16.40
C THR A 108 7.25 -12.11 -17.57
N LEU A 109 6.24 -11.29 -17.85
CA LEU A 109 6.26 -10.28 -18.89
C LEU A 109 5.70 -8.97 -18.34
N LEU A 110 6.38 -7.88 -18.63
CA LEU A 110 5.94 -6.51 -18.35
C LEU A 110 5.56 -5.82 -19.65
N ILE A 111 4.44 -5.10 -19.62
CA ILE A 111 3.94 -4.37 -20.77
C ILE A 111 3.47 -3.00 -20.29
N GLU A 112 4.11 -1.96 -20.80
CA GLU A 112 3.83 -0.57 -20.43
C GLU A 112 3.12 0.15 -21.56
N TYR A 113 2.10 0.93 -21.20
CA TYR A 113 1.27 1.67 -22.13
C TYR A 113 1.11 3.13 -21.71
N ASN A 114 0.90 4.00 -22.69
CA ASN A 114 0.24 5.29 -22.50
C ASN A 114 -1.17 5.20 -23.10
N TYR A 115 -2.17 5.70 -22.38
CA TYR A 115 -3.51 5.90 -22.92
C TYR A 115 -3.87 7.39 -22.86
N HIS A 116 -3.95 8.03 -24.02
CA HIS A 116 -4.28 9.45 -24.13
C HIS A 116 -5.79 9.66 -23.97
N LEU A 117 -6.19 10.36 -22.90
CA LEU A 117 -7.59 10.57 -22.58
C LEU A 117 -8.17 11.73 -23.40
N ALA A 118 -9.25 11.46 -24.13
CA ALA A 118 -10.01 12.51 -24.80
C ALA A 118 -10.73 13.43 -23.76
N PRO A 119 -10.95 14.71 -24.06
CA PRO A 119 -11.65 15.63 -23.17
C PRO A 119 -13.03 15.12 -22.72
N GLU A 120 -13.76 14.44 -23.61
CA GLU A 120 -15.07 13.84 -23.33
C GLU A 120 -14.95 12.70 -22.31
N GLU A 121 -13.94 11.83 -22.44
CA GLU A 121 -13.68 10.75 -21.47
C GLU A 121 -13.38 11.32 -20.09
N ILE A 122 -12.52 12.34 -20.02
CA ILE A 122 -12.16 13.02 -18.77
C ILE A 122 -13.42 13.58 -18.09
N LYS A 123 -14.31 14.21 -18.86
CA LYS A 123 -15.56 14.76 -18.35
C LYS A 123 -16.46 13.66 -17.77
N GLU A 124 -16.69 12.60 -18.52
CA GLU A 124 -17.56 11.48 -18.11
C GLU A 124 -17.03 10.77 -16.85
N TYR A 125 -15.73 10.45 -16.80
CA TYR A 125 -15.12 9.85 -15.62
C TYR A 125 -15.18 10.76 -14.39
N ASN A 126 -14.96 12.07 -14.57
CA ASN A 126 -15.10 13.03 -13.48
C ASN A 126 -16.54 13.13 -12.97
N GLU A 127 -17.53 13.17 -13.86
CA GLU A 127 -18.95 13.20 -13.48
C GLU A 127 -19.37 11.93 -12.74
N LEU A 128 -18.95 10.75 -13.20
CA LEU A 128 -19.24 9.50 -12.51
C LEU A 128 -18.56 9.45 -11.14
N SER A 129 -17.30 9.86 -11.05
CA SER A 129 -16.55 9.85 -9.79
C SER A 129 -17.19 10.72 -8.70
N LYS A 130 -17.83 11.86 -9.07
CA LYS A 130 -18.55 12.73 -8.14
C LYS A 130 -19.78 12.05 -7.53
N LYS A 131 -20.35 11.07 -8.23
CA LYS A 131 -21.57 10.35 -7.81
C LYS A 131 -21.25 9.12 -6.97
N ILE A 132 -20.06 8.52 -7.12
CA ILE A 132 -19.63 7.36 -6.33
C ILE A 132 -19.15 7.81 -4.94
N LYS A 133 -19.90 7.45 -3.89
CA LYS A 133 -19.45 7.63 -2.50
C LYS A 133 -18.29 6.67 -2.21
N GLY A 134 -17.12 7.17 -1.78
CA GLY A 134 -16.13 6.27 -1.13
C GLY A 134 -14.64 6.39 -1.44
N ASN A 135 -14.14 7.52 -1.96
CA ASN A 135 -12.70 7.91 -2.01
C ASN A 135 -11.96 7.76 -3.36
N LEU A 136 -12.59 7.32 -4.46
CA LEU A 136 -11.96 7.35 -5.79
C LEU A 136 -12.48 8.56 -6.57
N TYR A 137 -11.84 9.72 -6.37
CA TYR A 137 -12.22 10.98 -7.03
C TYR A 137 -11.51 11.16 -8.37
N GLY A 138 -12.25 11.63 -9.38
CA GLY A 138 -11.75 11.96 -10.71
C GLY A 138 -11.13 10.76 -11.42
N LEU A 139 -9.97 10.97 -12.05
CA LEU A 139 -9.25 9.96 -12.83
C LEU A 139 -8.71 8.77 -12.00
N LEU A 140 -8.79 8.81 -10.66
CA LEU A 140 -8.57 7.62 -9.83
C LEU A 140 -9.66 6.57 -10.00
N PHE A 141 -10.88 6.99 -10.36
CA PHE A 141 -11.91 6.04 -10.77
C PHE A 141 -11.50 5.37 -12.09
N PHE A 142 -10.97 6.12 -13.07
CA PHE A 142 -10.54 5.55 -14.34
C PHE A 142 -9.42 4.52 -14.18
N THR A 143 -8.41 4.79 -13.34
CA THR A 143 -7.37 3.79 -13.06
C THR A 143 -7.93 2.57 -12.34
N GLY A 144 -8.90 2.75 -11.44
CA GLY A 144 -9.70 1.66 -10.89
C GLY A 144 -10.43 0.86 -11.97
N TYR A 145 -11.12 1.53 -12.91
CA TYR A 145 -11.82 0.91 -14.02
C TYR A 145 -10.88 0.10 -14.92
N LEU A 146 -9.72 0.66 -15.29
CA LEU A 146 -8.68 0.00 -16.06
C LEU A 146 -8.14 -1.26 -15.35
N PHE A 147 -8.00 -1.24 -14.02
CA PHE A 147 -7.57 -2.39 -13.24
C PHE A 147 -8.44 -3.62 -13.49
N PHE A 148 -9.77 -3.44 -13.59
CA PHE A 148 -10.69 -4.55 -13.89
C PHE A 148 -10.65 -4.98 -15.33
N LEU A 149 -10.54 -4.04 -16.26
CA LEU A 149 -10.43 -4.37 -17.69
C LEU A 149 -9.25 -5.31 -17.94
N VAL A 150 -8.10 -5.01 -17.34
CA VAL A 150 -6.90 -5.84 -17.43
C VAL A 150 -7.10 -7.19 -16.74
N GLY A 151 -7.69 -7.23 -15.55
CA GLY A 151 -7.97 -8.49 -14.85
C GLY A 151 -8.93 -9.41 -15.63
N MET A 152 -9.92 -8.82 -16.32
CA MET A 152 -10.92 -9.56 -17.10
C MET A 152 -10.33 -10.16 -18.38
N ILE A 153 -9.56 -9.41 -19.17
CA ILE A 153 -8.87 -9.98 -20.33
C ILE A 153 -7.86 -11.06 -19.89
N GLY A 154 -7.20 -10.87 -18.74
CA GLY A 154 -6.34 -11.87 -18.12
C GLY A 154 -7.05 -13.19 -17.87
N ARG A 155 -8.23 -13.13 -17.25
CA ARG A 155 -9.08 -14.30 -17.01
C ARG A 155 -9.51 -14.98 -18.32
N LEU A 156 -9.96 -14.18 -19.30
CA LEU A 156 -10.39 -14.69 -20.60
C LEU A 156 -9.27 -15.46 -21.31
N ILE A 157 -8.09 -14.86 -21.41
CA ILE A 157 -6.92 -15.48 -22.02
C ILE A 157 -6.60 -16.78 -21.30
N ARG A 158 -6.53 -16.75 -19.96
CA ARG A 158 -6.23 -17.93 -19.12
C ARG A 158 -7.20 -19.08 -19.40
N GLU A 159 -8.51 -18.81 -19.37
CA GLU A 159 -9.56 -19.80 -19.62
C GLU A 159 -9.50 -20.34 -21.06
N THR A 160 -9.15 -19.50 -22.03
CA THR A 160 -9.10 -19.88 -23.45
C THR A 160 -7.89 -20.73 -23.80
N ILE A 161 -6.70 -20.36 -23.32
CA ILE A 161 -5.45 -21.07 -23.65
C ILE A 161 -5.12 -22.21 -22.68
N LYS A 162 -5.83 -22.27 -21.53
CA LYS A 162 -5.69 -23.27 -20.46
C LYS A 162 -4.30 -23.33 -19.84
N GLU A 163 -3.70 -22.16 -19.58
CA GLU A 163 -2.38 -22.03 -18.94
C GLU A 163 -2.52 -21.34 -17.57
N ASP A 164 -1.64 -21.67 -16.62
CA ASP A 164 -1.63 -21.06 -15.28
C ASP A 164 -0.91 -19.71 -15.26
N LEU A 165 -1.55 -18.71 -15.86
CA LEU A 165 -1.13 -17.32 -15.85
C LEU A 165 -2.12 -16.39 -15.15
N HIS A 166 -1.60 -15.25 -14.71
CA HIS A 166 -2.33 -14.13 -14.14
C HIS A 166 -1.87 -12.84 -14.85
N ILE A 167 -2.83 -12.02 -15.28
CA ILE A 167 -2.57 -10.70 -15.87
C ILE A 167 -3.23 -9.66 -14.99
N THR A 168 -2.45 -8.68 -14.52
CA THR A 168 -2.91 -7.64 -13.62
C THR A 168 -2.41 -6.28 -14.07
N LEU A 169 -3.21 -5.24 -13.84
CA LEU A 169 -2.71 -3.87 -13.84
C LEU A 169 -1.88 -3.70 -12.57
N ASP A 170 -0.56 -3.66 -12.73
CA ASP A 170 0.37 -3.64 -11.61
C ASP A 170 0.58 -2.22 -11.06
N CYS A 171 0.64 -1.22 -11.95
CA CYS A 171 0.63 0.18 -11.54
C CYS A 171 0.12 1.15 -12.61
N ALA A 172 -0.32 2.34 -12.17
CA ALA A 172 -0.75 3.41 -13.08
C ALA A 172 -0.53 4.82 -12.48
N VAL A 173 -0.20 5.78 -13.35
CA VAL A 173 -0.06 7.21 -13.08
C VAL A 173 -0.78 8.02 -14.16
N ILE A 174 -1.39 9.13 -13.76
CA ILE A 174 -1.90 10.14 -14.70
C ILE A 174 -0.82 11.20 -14.89
N LYS A 175 -0.42 11.43 -16.14
CA LYS A 175 0.53 12.46 -16.53
C LYS A 175 -0.16 13.46 -17.46
N GLU A 176 0.46 14.63 -17.59
CA GLU A 176 -0.02 15.70 -18.45
C GLU A 176 1.14 16.16 -19.32
N ASP A 177 0.93 16.20 -20.63
CA ASP A 177 1.90 16.68 -21.61
C ASP A 177 1.21 17.65 -22.57
N ASN A 178 1.72 18.88 -22.66
CA ASN A 178 1.17 19.96 -23.48
C ASN A 178 -0.35 20.18 -23.31
N GLY A 179 -0.87 20.01 -22.08
CA GLY A 179 -2.30 20.14 -21.75
C GLY A 179 -3.15 18.89 -22.02
N ASN A 180 -2.59 17.86 -22.66
CA ASN A 180 -3.25 16.58 -22.86
C ASN A 180 -2.94 15.63 -21.71
N LYS A 181 -3.98 15.06 -21.10
CA LYS A 181 -3.84 14.08 -20.01
C LYS A 181 -3.77 12.68 -20.59
N TYR A 182 -2.86 11.88 -20.06
CA TYR A 182 -2.74 10.47 -20.40
C TYR A 182 -2.51 9.64 -19.15
N VAL A 183 -2.85 8.36 -19.23
CA VAL A 183 -2.56 7.39 -18.18
C VAL A 183 -1.41 6.52 -18.64
N ASN A 184 -0.30 6.57 -17.93
CA ASN A 184 0.83 5.68 -18.12
C ASN A 184 0.71 4.53 -17.12
N PHE A 185 0.72 3.30 -17.60
CA PHE A 185 0.43 2.13 -16.76
C PHE A 185 1.20 0.87 -17.17
N LEU A 186 1.44 0.01 -16.19
CA LEU A 186 2.17 -1.25 -16.33
C LEU A 186 1.23 -2.43 -16.11
N ILE A 187 1.23 -3.35 -17.07
CA ILE A 187 0.61 -4.66 -16.98
C ILE A 187 1.68 -5.70 -16.64
N LEU A 188 1.41 -6.50 -15.62
CA LEU A 188 2.22 -7.65 -15.23
C LEU A 188 1.51 -8.93 -15.66
N VAL A 189 2.19 -9.73 -16.46
CA VAL A 189 1.83 -11.12 -16.77
C VAL A 189 2.76 -12.03 -15.99
N ARG A 190 2.21 -12.96 -15.21
CA ARG A 190 2.99 -13.88 -14.37
C ARG A 190 2.30 -15.22 -14.16
N ASN A 191 2.98 -16.16 -13.51
CA ASN A 191 2.35 -17.39 -13.03
C ASN A 191 1.46 -17.09 -11.81
N VAL A 192 0.35 -17.81 -11.67
CA VAL A 192 -0.64 -17.60 -10.59
C VAL A 192 -0.09 -17.90 -9.19
N ARG A 193 0.95 -18.75 -9.07
CA ARG A 193 1.51 -19.20 -7.78
C ARG A 193 0.45 -19.68 -6.79
N LYS A 194 -0.64 -20.25 -7.30
CA LYS A 194 -1.84 -20.61 -6.53
C LYS A 194 -1.49 -21.49 -5.33
N GLU A 195 -0.66 -22.51 -5.55
CA GLU A 195 -0.27 -23.44 -4.50
C GLU A 195 0.51 -22.76 -3.36
N ILE A 196 1.37 -21.79 -3.65
CA ILE A 196 2.07 -21.01 -2.61
C ILE A 196 1.05 -20.22 -1.80
N PHE A 197 0.16 -19.47 -2.44
CA PHE A 197 -0.81 -18.62 -1.75
C PHE A 197 -1.85 -19.41 -0.96
N ASP A 198 -2.34 -20.53 -1.49
CA ASP A 198 -3.28 -21.40 -0.78
C ASP A 198 -2.63 -21.97 0.50
N ASN A 199 -1.38 -22.44 0.42
CA ASN A 199 -0.67 -22.97 1.59
C ASN A 199 -0.22 -21.89 2.57
N TYR A 200 0.11 -20.68 2.08
CA TYR A 200 0.36 -19.52 2.93
C TYR A 200 -0.91 -19.12 3.69
N PHE A 201 -2.06 -19.09 3.03
CA PHE A 201 -3.36 -18.88 3.67
C PHE A 201 -3.69 -19.96 4.71
N TYR A 202 -3.36 -21.23 4.46
CA TYR A 202 -3.53 -22.30 5.46
C TYR A 202 -2.62 -22.11 6.68
N MET A 203 -1.36 -21.74 6.48
CA MET A 203 -0.45 -21.40 7.58
C MET A 203 -0.99 -20.23 8.41
N THR A 204 -1.43 -19.16 7.75
CA THR A 204 -2.04 -18.00 8.42
C THR A 204 -3.29 -18.40 9.21
N SER A 205 -4.19 -19.16 8.58
CA SER A 205 -5.43 -19.64 9.20
C SER A 205 -5.15 -20.53 10.41
N PHE A 206 -4.11 -21.37 10.35
CA PHE A 206 -3.69 -22.21 11.47
C PHE A 206 -3.38 -21.38 12.71
N TYR A 207 -2.54 -20.35 12.58
CA TYR A 207 -2.19 -19.51 13.72
C TYR A 207 -3.35 -18.65 14.20
N PHE A 208 -4.15 -18.12 13.27
CA PHE A 208 -5.30 -17.29 13.59
C PHE A 208 -6.40 -18.04 14.34
N LEU A 209 -6.68 -19.29 13.96
CA LEU A 209 -7.78 -20.06 14.54
C LEU A 209 -7.49 -20.62 15.93
N LYS A 210 -6.21 -20.76 16.31
CA LYS A 210 -5.80 -21.26 17.64
C LYS A 210 -6.39 -20.51 18.83
N GLN A 211 -6.78 -19.26 18.64
CA GLN A 211 -7.41 -18.45 19.69
C GLN A 211 -8.90 -18.78 19.90
N PHE A 212 -9.53 -19.53 18.99
CA PHE A 212 -10.94 -19.90 19.05
C PHE A 212 -11.09 -21.35 19.53
N LYS A 213 -12.02 -21.55 20.46
CA LYS A 213 -12.41 -22.89 20.94
C LYS A 213 -13.45 -23.49 19.99
N GLY A 214 -13.45 -24.82 19.82
CA GLY A 214 -14.49 -25.55 19.07
C GLY A 214 -14.13 -25.91 17.62
N ILE A 215 -12.98 -25.47 17.11
CA ILE A 215 -12.43 -25.96 15.84
C ILE A 215 -11.94 -27.40 16.03
N PRO A 216 -12.38 -28.38 15.22
CA PRO A 216 -12.02 -29.78 15.40
C PRO A 216 -10.57 -30.06 14.97
N ASP A 217 -9.98 -31.11 15.56
CA ASP A 217 -8.56 -31.47 15.34
C ASP A 217 -8.28 -31.85 13.88
N ASP A 218 -9.22 -32.48 13.19
CA ASP A 218 -9.10 -32.83 11.76
C ASP A 218 -8.94 -31.60 10.87
N TYR A 219 -9.63 -30.50 11.20
CA TYR A 219 -9.46 -29.23 10.51
C TYR A 219 -8.10 -28.59 10.81
N TYR A 220 -7.61 -28.66 12.05
CA TYR A 220 -6.25 -28.23 12.37
C TYR A 220 -5.18 -29.04 11.63
N GLU A 221 -5.36 -30.36 11.50
CA GLU A 221 -4.49 -31.24 10.73
C GLU A 221 -4.45 -30.85 9.24
N LYS A 222 -5.60 -30.51 8.65
CA LYS A 222 -5.66 -29.96 7.27
C LYS A 222 -4.79 -28.70 7.13
N LEU A 223 -4.90 -27.75 8.08
CA LEU A 223 -4.14 -26.51 8.04
C LEU A 223 -2.63 -26.74 8.27
N LEU A 224 -2.28 -27.66 9.18
CA LEU A 224 -0.90 -28.08 9.43
C LEU A 224 -0.25 -28.69 8.18
N ARG A 225 -0.95 -29.57 7.47
CA ARG A 225 -0.46 -30.13 6.20
C ARG A 225 -0.18 -29.03 5.18
N GLY A 226 -1.05 -28.02 5.11
CA GLY A 226 -0.82 -26.85 4.26
C GLY A 226 0.44 -26.07 4.64
N ARG A 227 0.65 -25.83 5.94
CA ARG A 227 1.88 -25.20 6.45
C ARG A 227 3.13 -26.00 6.10
N GLU A 228 3.15 -27.31 6.33
CA GLU A 228 4.31 -28.14 5.99
C GLU A 228 4.56 -28.19 4.48
N LYS A 229 3.50 -28.19 3.67
CA LYS A 229 3.61 -28.10 2.21
C LYS A 229 4.24 -26.76 1.77
N LEU A 230 3.92 -25.65 2.43
CA LEU A 230 4.56 -24.36 2.16
C LEU A 230 6.08 -24.41 2.41
N TYR A 231 6.52 -24.99 3.53
CA TYR A 231 7.95 -25.17 3.82
C TYR A 231 8.62 -26.06 2.77
N GLN A 232 7.96 -27.13 2.34
CA GLN A 232 8.45 -27.98 1.27
C GLN A 232 8.64 -27.20 -0.04
N LEU A 233 7.64 -26.42 -0.47
CA LEU A 233 7.72 -25.59 -1.68
C LEU A 233 8.86 -24.55 -1.59
N ALA A 234 9.06 -23.98 -0.39
CA ALA A 234 10.16 -23.05 -0.16
C ALA A 234 11.54 -23.72 -0.33
N LEU A 235 11.70 -24.93 0.21
CA LEU A 235 12.92 -25.73 0.04
C LEU A 235 13.16 -26.12 -1.42
N GLU A 236 12.12 -26.54 -2.14
CA GLU A 236 12.19 -26.90 -3.56
C GLU A 236 12.58 -25.72 -4.45
N GLN A 237 12.11 -24.51 -4.14
CA GLN A 237 12.38 -23.32 -4.96
C GLN A 237 13.70 -22.63 -4.62
N TYR A 238 14.21 -22.80 -3.40
CA TYR A 238 15.39 -22.11 -2.90
C TYR A 238 16.60 -22.18 -3.86
N PRO A 239 17.00 -23.35 -4.45
CA PRO A 239 18.15 -23.44 -5.36
C PRO A 239 18.05 -22.53 -6.60
N SER A 240 16.83 -22.27 -7.10
CA SER A 240 16.58 -21.44 -8.28
C SER A 240 16.43 -19.94 -7.97
N THR A 241 16.55 -19.54 -6.70
CA THR A 241 16.19 -18.19 -6.26
C THR A 241 17.11 -17.12 -6.82
N LYS A 242 18.42 -17.39 -6.87
CA LYS A 242 19.42 -16.40 -7.29
C LYS A 242 19.10 -15.82 -8.68
N GLU A 243 18.78 -16.68 -9.64
CA GLU A 243 18.38 -16.26 -11.00
C GLU A 243 17.08 -15.43 -10.98
N ARG A 244 16.11 -15.82 -10.15
CA ARG A 244 14.82 -15.14 -10.05
C ARG A 244 14.89 -13.81 -9.32
N LEU A 245 15.86 -13.61 -8.42
CA LEU A 245 16.02 -12.40 -7.62
C LEU A 245 16.30 -11.18 -8.50
N GLY A 246 17.15 -11.33 -9.53
CA GLY A 246 17.38 -10.26 -10.51
C GLY A 246 16.08 -9.82 -11.22
N CYS A 247 15.24 -10.79 -11.59
CA CYS A 247 13.94 -10.52 -12.20
C CYS A 247 12.98 -9.76 -11.26
N LEU A 248 12.99 -10.11 -9.97
CA LEU A 248 12.18 -9.46 -8.94
C LEU A 248 12.58 -8.00 -8.73
N LEU A 249 13.89 -7.74 -8.61
CA LEU A 249 14.41 -6.40 -8.39
C LEU A 249 14.24 -5.51 -9.63
N PHE A 250 14.41 -6.08 -10.83
CA PHE A 250 14.10 -5.38 -12.06
C PHE A 250 12.60 -5.01 -12.16
N TYR A 251 11.69 -5.89 -11.73
CA TYR A 251 10.27 -5.58 -11.60
C TYR A 251 10.02 -4.35 -10.71
N PHE A 252 10.64 -4.30 -9.53
CA PHE A 252 10.51 -3.14 -8.65
C PHE A 252 11.08 -1.87 -9.25
N TYR A 253 12.27 -1.95 -9.86
CA TYR A 253 12.87 -0.82 -10.57
C TYR A 253 11.91 -0.24 -11.61
N ARG A 254 11.29 -1.10 -12.45
CA ARG A 254 10.31 -0.67 -13.47
C ARG A 254 9.09 0.00 -12.84
N LYS A 255 8.56 -0.58 -11.76
CA LYS A 255 7.40 -0.04 -11.06
C LYS A 255 7.67 1.34 -10.47
N CYS A 256 8.80 1.50 -9.78
CA CYS A 256 9.25 2.77 -9.22
C CYS A 256 9.50 3.82 -10.31
N LYS A 257 10.13 3.43 -11.42
CA LYS A 257 10.37 4.31 -12.58
C LYS A 257 9.07 4.83 -13.20
N LEU A 258 8.10 3.95 -13.45
CA LEU A 258 6.82 4.37 -14.02
C LEU A 258 6.11 5.38 -13.11
N LEU A 259 6.04 5.04 -11.83
CA LEU A 259 5.32 5.84 -10.84
C LEU A 259 6.10 7.07 -10.33
N GLU A 260 7.37 7.20 -10.71
CA GLU A 260 8.32 8.22 -10.22
C GLU A 260 8.31 8.33 -8.69
N ASN A 261 8.25 7.19 -8.01
CA ASN A 261 8.24 7.13 -6.55
C ASN A 261 8.88 5.84 -6.01
N PHE A 262 9.40 5.93 -4.78
CA PHE A 262 10.15 4.83 -4.17
C PHE A 262 9.24 3.87 -3.36
N CYS A 263 7.97 4.21 -3.16
CA CYS A 263 7.04 3.47 -2.31
C CYS A 263 6.97 1.96 -2.58
N PRO A 264 6.97 1.46 -3.83
CA PRO A 264 6.93 0.02 -4.11
C PRO A 264 8.10 -0.78 -3.54
N LEU A 265 9.25 -0.14 -3.30
CA LEU A 265 10.44 -0.76 -2.72
C LEU A 265 10.54 -0.58 -1.20
N LEU A 266 9.70 0.26 -0.58
CA LEU A 266 9.92 0.70 0.79
C LEU A 266 9.81 -0.45 1.81
N ASP A 267 8.70 -1.20 1.77
CA ASP A 267 8.51 -2.34 2.68
C ASP A 267 9.43 -3.53 2.32
N PHE A 268 9.78 -3.70 1.03
CA PHE A 268 10.77 -4.69 0.60
C PHE A 268 12.18 -4.37 1.13
N LEU A 269 12.57 -3.08 1.10
CA LEU A 269 13.83 -2.59 1.67
C LEU A 269 13.89 -2.90 3.16
N ASN A 270 12.85 -2.55 3.91
CA ASN A 270 12.79 -2.88 5.35
C ASN A 270 12.81 -4.39 5.60
N PHE A 271 12.11 -5.18 4.80
CA PHE A 271 12.15 -6.65 4.90
C PHE A 271 13.59 -7.14 4.78
N VAL A 272 14.34 -6.73 3.76
CA VAL A 272 15.73 -7.17 3.60
C VAL A 272 16.63 -6.63 4.72
N CYS A 273 16.57 -5.32 4.99
CA CYS A 273 17.47 -4.66 5.93
C CYS A 273 17.31 -5.14 7.37
N SER A 274 16.08 -5.32 7.86
CA SER A 274 15.81 -5.81 9.22
C SER A 274 16.37 -7.21 9.46
N ARG A 275 16.40 -8.09 8.45
CA ARG A 275 17.02 -9.41 8.58
C ARG A 275 18.54 -9.36 8.45
N VAL A 276 19.10 -8.37 7.74
CA VAL A 276 20.55 -8.15 7.78
C VAL A 276 20.97 -7.69 9.19
N GLU A 277 20.13 -6.93 9.91
CA GLU A 277 20.39 -6.58 11.31
C GLU A 277 20.33 -7.78 12.28
N ASP A 278 19.51 -8.79 11.98
CA ASP A 278 19.53 -10.08 12.68
C ASP A 278 20.75 -10.97 12.31
N SER A 279 21.60 -10.51 11.38
CA SER A 279 22.77 -11.22 10.89
C SER A 279 24.06 -10.83 11.61
N ILE A 280 25.15 -11.59 11.40
CA ILE A 280 26.49 -11.25 11.92
C ILE A 280 27.21 -10.17 11.09
N TYR A 281 26.55 -9.63 10.05
CA TYR A 281 27.14 -8.71 9.10
C TYR A 281 26.60 -7.28 9.24
N SER A 282 27.43 -6.30 8.89
CA SER A 282 27.02 -4.91 8.70
C SER A 282 26.49 -4.68 7.27
N LYS A 283 25.32 -4.05 7.16
CA LYS A 283 24.72 -3.62 5.88
C LYS A 283 25.72 -2.82 5.05
N ILE A 284 26.34 -1.80 5.67
CA ILE A 284 27.27 -0.88 5.01
C ILE A 284 28.55 -1.58 4.58
N ASP A 285 29.06 -2.51 5.39
CA ASP A 285 30.26 -3.25 5.03
C ASP A 285 30.03 -4.15 3.82
N ILE A 286 28.86 -4.81 3.76
CA ILE A 286 28.48 -5.60 2.59
C ILE A 286 28.38 -4.69 1.36
N ILE A 287 27.65 -3.57 1.45
CA ILE A 287 27.48 -2.66 0.31
C ILE A 287 28.84 -2.11 -0.16
N ASN A 288 29.71 -1.71 0.75
CA ASN A 288 31.04 -1.19 0.40
C ASN A 288 31.90 -2.25 -0.30
N LYS A 289 31.98 -3.46 0.26
CA LYS A 289 32.89 -4.51 -0.22
C LYS A 289 32.39 -5.26 -1.45
N GLU A 290 31.08 -5.53 -1.51
CA GLU A 290 30.49 -6.43 -2.49
C GLU A 290 29.75 -5.69 -3.61
N PHE A 291 29.42 -4.40 -3.41
CA PHE A 291 28.78 -3.55 -4.43
C PHE A 291 29.65 -2.38 -4.87
N LEU A 292 29.94 -1.42 -3.99
CA LEU A 292 30.63 -0.17 -4.37
C LEU A 292 32.10 -0.37 -4.77
N ALA A 293 32.76 -1.42 -4.29
CA ALA A 293 34.11 -1.79 -4.73
C ALA A 293 34.19 -2.08 -6.23
N ASN A 294 33.08 -2.50 -6.85
CA ASN A 294 33.01 -2.85 -8.27
C ASN A 294 32.79 -1.64 -9.19
N PHE A 295 32.65 -0.43 -8.65
CA PHE A 295 32.47 0.80 -9.43
C PHE A 295 33.70 1.69 -9.33
N ASP A 296 34.12 2.24 -10.48
CA ASP A 296 35.15 3.28 -10.57
C ASP A 296 34.58 4.67 -10.26
N TYR A 297 33.79 4.75 -9.19
CA TYR A 297 33.23 6.01 -8.70
C TYR A 297 34.20 6.68 -7.73
N PRO A 298 34.32 8.02 -7.77
CA PRO A 298 35.00 8.78 -6.73
C PRO A 298 34.42 8.46 -5.34
N VAL A 299 35.26 8.59 -4.31
CA VAL A 299 34.89 8.28 -2.92
C VAL A 299 33.68 9.11 -2.48
N GLU A 300 33.58 10.36 -2.93
CA GLU A 300 32.48 11.27 -2.63
C GLU A 300 31.14 10.74 -3.18
N LYS A 301 31.14 10.18 -4.40
CA LYS A 301 29.95 9.60 -5.04
C LYS A 301 29.52 8.30 -4.35
N LYS A 302 30.48 7.45 -3.98
CA LYS A 302 30.24 6.25 -3.16
C LYS A 302 29.60 6.62 -1.82
N ASN A 303 30.18 7.59 -1.12
CA ASN A 303 29.64 8.07 0.17
C ASN A 303 28.25 8.71 0.03
N SER A 304 27.96 9.37 -1.09
CA SER A 304 26.63 9.93 -1.37
C SER A 304 25.59 8.82 -1.56
N LEU A 305 25.93 7.74 -2.27
CA LEU A 305 25.04 6.57 -2.39
C LEU A 305 24.76 5.92 -1.03
N ILE A 306 25.76 5.82 -0.14
CA ILE A 306 25.57 5.31 1.22
C ILE A 306 24.61 6.20 2.02
N ARG A 307 24.80 7.53 2.01
CA ARG A 307 23.90 8.46 2.70
C ARG A 307 22.45 8.35 2.22
N ILE A 308 22.26 8.19 0.91
CA ILE A 308 20.95 7.99 0.31
C ILE A 308 20.35 6.65 0.78
N PHE A 309 21.13 5.57 0.77
CA PHE A 309 20.69 4.26 1.25
C PHE A 309 20.29 4.31 2.74
N ASP A 310 21.11 4.92 3.60
CA ASP A 310 20.83 5.08 5.04
C ASP A 310 19.55 5.87 5.30
N PHE A 311 19.30 6.93 4.52
CA PHE A 311 18.06 7.68 4.59
C PHE A 311 16.86 6.78 4.26
N LEU A 312 16.93 6.03 3.16
CA LEU A 312 15.85 5.13 2.74
C LEU A 312 15.61 4.02 3.76
N ASP A 313 16.68 3.41 4.29
CA ASP A 313 16.63 2.36 5.30
C ASP A 313 15.91 2.85 6.56
N LYS A 314 16.35 3.98 7.13
CA LYS A 314 15.72 4.59 8.31
C LYS A 314 14.24 4.91 8.10
N ILE A 315 13.88 5.49 6.96
CA ILE A 315 12.48 5.82 6.65
C ILE A 315 11.66 4.55 6.41
N SER A 316 12.24 3.53 5.79
CA SER A 316 11.58 2.24 5.57
C SER A 316 11.23 1.55 6.89
N THR A 317 12.14 1.57 7.87
CA THR A 317 11.89 1.03 9.22
C THR A 317 10.77 1.80 9.91
N LEU A 318 10.82 3.14 9.87
CA LEU A 318 9.79 3.98 10.49
C LEU A 318 8.40 3.73 9.87
N TYR A 319 8.33 3.72 8.54
CA TYR A 319 7.09 3.47 7.81
C TYR A 319 6.54 2.08 8.09
N SER A 320 7.39 1.05 8.04
CA SER A 320 7.01 -0.33 8.32
C SER A 320 6.51 -0.50 9.76
N THR A 321 7.11 0.22 10.72
CA THR A 321 6.64 0.23 12.11
C THR A 321 5.20 0.73 12.22
N PHE A 322 4.85 1.79 11.49
CA PHE A 322 3.46 2.26 11.44
C PHE A 322 2.54 1.27 10.70
N GLN A 323 3.00 0.67 9.60
CA GLN A 323 2.19 -0.30 8.85
C GLN A 323 1.93 -1.58 9.64
N ALA A 324 2.90 -2.12 10.37
CA ALA A 324 2.74 -3.29 11.23
C ALA A 324 1.64 -3.11 12.29
N ASN A 325 1.31 -1.87 12.64
CA ASN A 325 0.24 -1.53 13.59
C ASN A 325 -1.10 -1.20 12.91
N ASN A 326 -1.18 -1.22 11.58
CA ASN A 326 -2.37 -0.91 10.79
C ASN A 326 -3.35 -2.10 10.70
N LEU A 327 -3.68 -2.71 11.83
CA LEU A 327 -4.54 -3.90 11.94
C LEU A 327 -6.05 -3.55 11.87
N PRO A 328 -6.95 -4.48 11.53
CA PRO A 328 -8.34 -4.17 11.19
C PRO A 328 -9.22 -3.62 12.33
N SER A 329 -8.93 -4.01 13.59
CA SER A 329 -9.79 -3.63 14.70
C SER A 329 -9.72 -2.13 15.02
N GLN A 330 -10.82 -1.51 15.46
CA GLN A 330 -10.85 -0.10 15.88
C GLN A 330 -9.83 0.20 17.00
N LYS A 331 -9.65 -0.74 17.94
CA LYS A 331 -8.64 -0.64 19.00
C LYS A 331 -7.22 -0.58 18.41
N SER A 332 -6.91 -1.42 17.43
CA SER A 332 -5.61 -1.39 16.78
C SER A 332 -5.40 -0.11 15.98
N GLN A 333 -6.43 0.36 15.27
CA GLN A 333 -6.38 1.66 14.60
C GLN A 333 -6.15 2.82 15.57
N PHE A 334 -6.69 2.72 16.79
CA PHE A 334 -6.42 3.68 17.86
C PHE A 334 -5.00 3.61 18.40
N ASN A 335 -4.47 2.40 18.59
CA ASN A 335 -3.08 2.21 18.97
C ASN A 335 -2.13 2.76 17.91
N LEU A 336 -2.42 2.55 16.62
CA LEU A 336 -1.66 3.17 15.52
C LEU A 336 -1.71 4.69 15.59
N PHE A 337 -2.91 5.28 15.76
CA PHE A 337 -3.04 6.73 15.91
C PHE A 337 -2.20 7.25 17.07
N LEU A 338 -2.28 6.61 18.25
CA LEU A 338 -1.48 6.98 19.42
C LEU A 338 0.03 6.82 19.17
N LEU A 339 0.45 5.77 18.47
CA LEU A 339 1.85 5.54 18.13
C LEU A 339 2.39 6.68 17.26
N ILE A 340 1.64 7.07 16.22
CA ILE A 340 1.98 8.21 15.35
C ILE A 340 2.05 9.49 16.20
N MET A 341 1.02 9.74 17.01
CA MET A 341 0.97 10.94 17.85
C MET A 341 2.11 11.00 18.86
N LYS A 342 2.45 9.90 19.52
CA LYS A 342 3.58 9.83 20.46
C LYS A 342 4.91 10.02 19.77
N TYR A 343 5.09 9.50 18.55
CA TYR A 343 6.30 9.72 17.78
C TYR A 343 6.49 11.22 17.51
N TYR A 344 5.49 11.89 16.93
CA TYR A 344 5.64 13.29 16.50
C TYR A 344 5.47 14.34 17.61
N PHE A 345 4.66 14.09 18.63
CA PHE A 345 4.37 15.04 19.72
C PHE A 345 5.00 14.66 21.06
N GLY A 346 5.78 13.57 21.13
CA GLY A 346 6.34 13.06 22.39
C GLY A 346 7.24 14.05 23.13
N SER A 347 7.97 14.91 22.40
CA SER A 347 8.80 15.96 23.02
C SER A 347 7.99 17.15 23.56
N GLY A 348 6.74 17.32 23.10
CA GLY A 348 5.91 18.48 23.41
C GLY A 348 6.49 19.82 22.92
N SER A 349 7.49 19.79 22.03
CA SER A 349 8.20 21.00 21.58
C SER A 349 7.86 21.35 20.13
N LEU A 350 7.45 22.60 19.91
CA LEU A 350 7.25 23.16 18.57
C LEU A 350 8.56 23.21 17.78
N GLU A 351 9.69 23.48 18.45
CA GLU A 351 11.01 23.54 17.82
C GLU A 351 11.39 22.19 17.18
N THR A 352 11.03 21.08 17.83
CA THR A 352 11.24 19.74 17.26
C THR A 352 10.52 19.57 15.93
N LEU A 353 9.34 20.18 15.76
CA LEU A 353 8.55 20.12 14.52
C LEU A 353 9.03 21.16 13.48
N GLU A 354 9.45 22.35 13.89
CA GLU A 354 9.84 23.43 12.96
C GLU A 354 11.27 23.32 12.43
N VAL A 355 12.18 22.75 13.22
CA VAL A 355 13.63 22.74 12.91
C VAL A 355 14.29 21.38 13.16
N GLY A 356 13.63 20.48 13.90
CA GLY A 356 14.15 19.15 14.17
C GLY A 356 14.07 18.20 12.97
N ASN A 357 14.78 17.07 13.08
CA ASN A 357 14.83 16.01 12.05
C ASN A 357 13.67 15.00 12.14
N ILE A 358 12.57 15.36 12.81
CA ILE A 358 11.42 14.46 13.00
C ILE A 358 10.45 14.49 11.82
N LEU A 359 10.25 15.65 11.21
CA LEU A 359 9.44 15.83 10.01
C LEU A 359 10.29 15.63 8.76
N LEU A 360 9.65 15.27 7.66
CA LEU A 360 10.33 15.08 6.38
C LEU A 360 10.64 16.42 5.71
N LEU A 361 9.77 17.42 5.89
CA LEU A 361 9.89 18.76 5.29
C LEU A 361 9.61 19.88 6.32
N PRO A 362 10.47 20.08 7.34
CA PRO A 362 10.24 21.03 8.44
C PRO A 362 9.96 22.47 7.99
N ASP A 363 10.65 22.96 6.95
CA ASP A 363 10.39 24.29 6.37
C ASP A 363 8.96 24.45 5.86
N LYS A 364 8.38 23.37 5.32
CA LYS A 364 7.02 23.36 4.82
C LYS A 364 6.01 23.41 5.97
N PHE A 365 6.27 22.69 7.05
CA PHE A 365 5.50 22.80 8.29
C PHE A 365 5.50 24.24 8.79
N LYS A 366 6.68 24.85 8.96
CA LYS A 366 6.85 26.23 9.43
C LYS A 366 6.11 27.25 8.56
N LYS A 367 6.23 27.14 7.23
CA LYS A 367 5.50 28.02 6.29
C LYS A 367 3.98 27.88 6.44
N THR A 368 3.48 26.65 6.51
CA THR A 368 2.05 26.36 6.65
C THR A 368 1.51 26.88 7.98
N LEU A 369 2.25 26.67 9.08
CA LEU A 369 1.89 27.16 10.41
C LEU A 369 1.83 28.69 10.46
N ASN A 370 2.83 29.36 9.88
CA ASN A 370 2.85 30.83 9.81
C ASN A 370 1.69 31.39 8.99
N GLN A 371 1.31 30.74 7.89
CA GLN A 371 0.15 31.14 7.10
C GLN A 371 -1.16 30.98 7.91
N HIS A 372 -1.30 29.87 8.63
CA HIS A 372 -2.44 29.66 9.52
C HIS A 372 -2.50 30.73 10.62
N ASN A 373 -1.39 30.97 11.31
CA ASN A 373 -1.31 31.93 12.42
C ASN A 373 -1.60 33.38 11.98
N LYS A 374 -1.26 33.75 10.74
CA LYS A 374 -1.60 35.07 10.18
C LYS A 374 -3.10 35.24 9.87
N SER A 375 -3.81 34.15 9.60
CA SER A 375 -5.21 34.18 9.15
C SER A 375 -6.22 33.83 10.23
N THR A 376 -5.79 33.18 11.32
CA THR A 376 -6.69 32.72 12.38
C THR A 376 -7.09 33.85 13.33
N LYS A 377 -8.37 33.88 13.71
CA LYS A 377 -8.89 34.74 14.79
C LYS A 377 -8.91 34.03 16.15
N ASN A 378 -8.71 32.71 16.16
CA ASN A 378 -8.88 31.85 17.34
C ASN A 378 -7.57 31.62 18.13
N GLY A 379 -6.64 32.57 18.05
CA GLY A 379 -5.32 32.50 18.68
C GLY A 379 -4.30 31.74 17.85
N ALA A 380 -3.05 32.22 17.87
CA ALA A 380 -1.95 31.58 17.18
C ALA A 380 -1.56 30.24 17.85
N ILE A 381 -1.25 29.24 17.04
CA ILE A 381 -0.65 27.99 17.48
C ILE A 381 0.82 28.26 17.82
N GLY A 382 1.19 28.05 19.08
CA GLY A 382 2.57 28.22 19.57
C GLY A 382 3.02 27.03 20.43
N SER A 383 4.17 27.17 21.08
CA SER A 383 4.78 26.09 21.89
C SER A 383 3.85 25.56 22.99
N ASN A 384 3.07 26.44 23.64
CA ASN A 384 2.09 26.02 24.64
C ASN A 384 0.99 25.15 24.04
N THR A 385 0.54 25.45 22.82
CA THR A 385 -0.45 24.62 22.10
C THR A 385 0.09 23.21 21.85
N ILE A 386 1.34 23.09 21.41
CA ILE A 386 1.98 21.79 21.16
C ILE A 386 2.16 21.01 22.46
N LYS A 387 2.55 21.68 23.55
CA LYS A 387 2.66 21.08 24.88
C LYS A 387 1.32 20.58 25.40
N ASP A 388 0.26 21.36 25.23
CA ASP A 388 -1.11 21.00 25.61
C ASP A 388 -1.62 19.79 24.81
N ILE A 389 -1.36 19.76 23.50
CA ILE A 389 -1.68 18.61 22.64
C ILE A 389 -0.94 17.36 23.10
N SER A 390 0.37 17.46 23.36
CA SER A 390 1.19 16.35 23.84
C SER A 390 0.66 15.79 25.16
N LYS A 391 0.33 16.66 26.12
CA LYS A 391 -0.33 16.26 27.38
C LYS A 391 -1.68 15.59 27.14
N LEU A 392 -2.54 16.18 26.30
CA LEU A 392 -3.87 15.63 26.01
C LEU A 392 -3.77 14.22 25.41
N ILE A 393 -2.83 13.97 24.49
CA ILE A 393 -2.62 12.64 23.87
C ILE A 393 -2.39 11.56 24.95
N ASN A 394 -1.68 11.88 26.04
CA ASN A 394 -1.48 10.94 27.14
C ASN A 394 -2.80 10.58 27.83
N TYR A 395 -3.70 11.54 28.03
CA TYR A 395 -5.04 11.30 28.57
C TYR A 395 -5.94 10.54 27.60
N LEU A 396 -5.80 10.76 26.29
CA LEU A 396 -6.56 10.03 25.27
C LEU A 396 -6.30 8.53 25.30
N SER A 397 -5.16 8.06 25.82
CA SER A 397 -4.84 6.62 25.93
C SER A 397 -5.94 5.79 26.61
N VAL A 398 -6.72 6.40 27.50
CA VAL A 398 -7.86 5.76 28.19
C VAL A 398 -8.97 5.29 27.24
N LEU A 399 -9.06 5.88 26.05
CA LEU A 399 -10.04 5.53 25.02
C LEU A 399 -9.83 4.13 24.43
N SER A 400 -8.64 3.54 24.62
CA SER A 400 -8.30 2.19 24.13
C SER A 400 -9.17 1.07 24.71
N ASN A 401 -9.94 1.36 25.76
CA ASN A 401 -10.86 0.45 26.43
C ASN A 401 -12.33 0.62 26.01
N LEU A 402 -12.63 1.56 25.10
CA LEU A 402 -14.00 1.78 24.62
C LEU A 402 -14.33 0.88 23.43
N ASP A 403 -15.62 0.51 23.32
CA ASP A 403 -16.10 -0.26 22.17
C ASP A 403 -16.32 0.64 20.94
N ASP A 404 -16.76 1.89 21.12
CA ASP A 404 -17.00 2.85 20.02
C ASP A 404 -16.06 4.07 20.05
N ILE A 405 -14.79 3.83 19.74
CA ILE A 405 -13.74 4.88 19.65
C ILE A 405 -14.06 5.89 18.52
N ASP A 406 -14.70 5.43 17.45
CA ASP A 406 -14.98 6.25 16.26
C ASP A 406 -15.90 7.43 16.55
N LEU A 407 -16.81 7.31 17.53
CA LEU A 407 -17.66 8.41 17.94
C LEU A 407 -16.86 9.60 18.49
N PHE A 408 -15.88 9.33 19.34
CA PHE A 408 -14.98 10.35 19.89
C PHE A 408 -14.19 11.04 18.77
N PHE A 409 -13.67 10.24 17.83
CA PHE A 409 -12.92 10.76 16.69
C PHE A 409 -13.78 11.59 15.74
N LYS A 410 -15.03 11.21 15.50
CA LYS A 410 -15.97 12.03 14.72
C LYS A 410 -16.24 13.37 15.40
N LYS A 411 -16.31 13.44 16.73
CA LYS A 411 -16.58 14.70 17.44
C LYS A 411 -15.42 15.69 17.41
N ILE A 412 -14.18 15.21 17.39
CA ILE A 412 -13.00 16.08 17.36
C ILE A 412 -12.56 16.34 15.92
N PHE A 413 -12.45 15.30 15.10
CA PHE A 413 -11.81 15.36 13.78
C PHE A 413 -12.79 15.32 12.60
N ASN A 414 -14.10 15.12 12.87
CA ASN A 414 -15.14 14.88 11.88
C ASN A 414 -14.83 13.69 10.95
N LYS A 415 -14.10 12.69 11.46
CA LYS A 415 -13.65 11.51 10.72
C LYS A 415 -13.61 10.29 11.62
N ARG A 416 -13.72 9.11 11.00
CA ARG A 416 -13.38 7.84 11.67
C ARG A 416 -11.87 7.72 11.80
N ILE A 417 -11.42 6.93 12.77
CA ILE A 417 -9.99 6.78 13.04
C ILE A 417 -9.24 6.12 11.88
N SER A 418 -9.82 5.08 11.26
CA SER A 418 -9.24 4.42 10.08
C SER A 418 -9.16 5.35 8.86
N GLN A 419 -9.93 6.44 8.83
CA GLN A 419 -9.83 7.44 7.77
C GLN A 419 -8.68 8.42 8.03
N LEU A 420 -8.45 8.82 9.29
CA LEU A 420 -7.29 9.64 9.67
C LEU A 420 -5.98 8.89 9.42
N ASN A 421 -5.86 7.65 9.88
CA ASN A 421 -4.66 6.83 9.67
C ASN A 421 -4.37 6.62 8.18
N TYR A 422 -5.40 6.36 7.36
CA TYR A 422 -5.21 6.27 5.91
C TYR A 422 -4.71 7.58 5.28
N ARG A 423 -5.24 8.72 5.72
CA ARG A 423 -4.77 10.04 5.24
C ARG A 423 -3.34 10.32 5.69
N PHE A 424 -2.97 9.92 6.91
CA PHE A 424 -1.59 9.94 7.39
C PHE A 424 -0.67 9.21 6.42
N PHE A 425 -0.94 7.94 6.10
CA PHE A 425 -0.05 7.17 5.22
C PHE A 425 0.11 7.82 3.84
N ARG A 426 -0.97 8.32 3.23
CA ARG A 426 -0.90 9.02 1.94
C ARG A 426 -0.06 10.30 2.02
N SER A 427 -0.29 11.10 3.05
CA SER A 427 0.45 12.35 3.25
C SER A 427 1.92 12.11 3.60
N PHE A 428 2.22 11.08 4.39
CA PHE A 428 3.57 10.63 4.69
C PHE A 428 4.32 10.22 3.43
N LEU A 429 3.74 9.35 2.59
CA LEU A 429 4.36 8.90 1.35
C LEU A 429 4.60 10.06 0.37
N LYS A 430 3.70 11.05 0.32
CA LYS A 430 3.90 12.27 -0.47
C LYS A 430 5.13 13.06 0.00
N SER A 431 5.19 13.40 1.29
CA SER A 431 6.32 14.13 1.84
C SER A 431 7.62 13.35 1.74
N PHE A 432 7.58 12.03 1.88
CA PHE A 432 8.74 11.16 1.74
C PHE A 432 9.32 11.24 0.34
N ASN A 433 8.51 11.05 -0.71
CA ASN A 433 9.00 11.12 -2.09
C ASN A 433 9.56 12.51 -2.41
N THR A 434 8.93 13.59 -1.95
CA THR A 434 9.49 14.94 -2.13
C THR A 434 10.79 15.14 -1.37
N ARG A 435 10.90 14.69 -0.13
CA ARG A 435 12.15 14.79 0.63
C ARG A 435 13.26 13.96 -0.02
N PHE A 436 12.91 12.80 -0.58
CA PHE A 436 13.84 11.94 -1.31
C PHE A 436 14.37 12.63 -2.57
N SER A 437 13.50 13.26 -3.38
CA SER A 437 13.95 14.09 -4.51
C SER A 437 14.87 15.23 -4.05
N ASN A 438 14.50 15.96 -2.98
CA ASN A 438 15.35 17.03 -2.44
C ASN A 438 16.72 16.50 -1.98
N LEU A 439 16.77 15.29 -1.40
CA LEU A 439 18.03 14.67 -0.98
C LEU A 439 18.92 14.36 -2.19
N ILE A 440 18.35 13.86 -3.29
CA ILE A 440 19.09 13.63 -4.55
C ILE A 440 19.66 14.95 -5.05
N ASP A 441 18.87 16.03 -5.05
CA ASP A 441 19.33 17.36 -5.48
C ASP A 441 20.42 17.94 -4.57
N GLU A 442 20.31 17.74 -3.25
CA GLU A 442 21.33 18.13 -2.25
C GLU A 442 22.66 17.40 -2.50
N GLU A 443 22.61 16.08 -2.74
CA GLU A 443 23.81 15.30 -3.04
C GLU A 443 24.40 15.66 -4.41
N ASN A 444 23.57 15.92 -5.42
CA ASN A 444 24.03 16.39 -6.73
C ASN A 444 24.76 17.72 -6.66
N LYS A 445 24.28 18.67 -5.83
CA LYS A 445 24.99 19.93 -5.60
C LYS A 445 26.39 19.70 -5.03
N LYS A 446 26.52 18.81 -4.04
CA LYS A 446 27.83 18.45 -3.47
C LYS A 446 28.74 17.77 -4.50
N LEU A 447 28.18 16.88 -5.30
CA LEU A 447 28.96 16.13 -6.30
C LEU A 447 29.42 16.99 -7.48
N SER A 448 28.69 18.06 -7.80
CA SER A 448 29.01 18.98 -8.89
C SER A 448 30.36 19.69 -8.74
N GLU A 449 30.94 19.69 -7.53
CA GLU A 449 32.29 20.20 -7.25
C GLU A 449 33.38 19.41 -7.98
N ASN A 450 33.11 18.14 -8.33
CA ASN A 450 34.02 17.30 -9.12
C ASN A 450 33.39 16.95 -10.48
N PRO A 451 33.93 17.44 -11.60
CA PRO A 451 33.35 17.26 -12.94
C PRO A 451 33.35 15.80 -13.43
N LYS A 452 34.06 14.89 -12.75
CA LYS A 452 33.99 13.44 -13.04
C LYS A 452 32.69 12.80 -12.53
N ASN A 453 31.94 13.48 -11.66
CA ASN A 453 30.70 12.93 -11.12
C ASN A 453 29.52 13.25 -12.05
N GLU A 454 29.01 12.24 -12.73
CA GLU A 454 27.69 12.34 -13.34
C GLU A 454 26.61 12.53 -12.26
N PRO A 455 25.61 13.40 -12.48
CA PRO A 455 24.54 13.64 -11.52
C PRO A 455 23.65 12.41 -11.37
N PHE A 456 23.17 12.20 -10.15
CA PHE A 456 22.13 11.23 -9.89
C PHE A 456 20.79 11.69 -10.46
N THR A 457 20.08 10.75 -11.07
CA THR A 457 18.64 10.86 -11.33
C THR A 457 17.90 9.89 -10.42
N PHE A 458 16.60 10.11 -10.24
CA PHE A 458 15.74 9.17 -9.49
C PHE A 458 15.92 7.72 -9.98
N ASN A 459 15.90 7.52 -11.31
CA ASN A 459 16.05 6.20 -11.92
C ASN A 459 17.43 5.56 -11.61
N ILE A 460 18.51 6.35 -11.64
CA ILE A 460 19.85 5.87 -11.31
C ILE A 460 19.90 5.41 -9.85
N ILE A 461 19.33 6.19 -8.92
CA ILE A 461 19.32 5.82 -7.50
C ILE A 461 18.49 4.55 -7.27
N VAL A 462 17.30 4.44 -7.85
CA VAL A 462 16.47 3.23 -7.72
C VAL A 462 17.19 1.99 -8.24
N ASP A 463 17.90 2.09 -9.37
CA ASP A 463 18.73 0.99 -9.90
C ASP A 463 19.84 0.61 -8.91
N HIS A 464 20.59 1.58 -8.38
CA HIS A 464 21.64 1.33 -7.40
C HIS A 464 21.10 0.67 -6.13
N VAL A 465 20.00 1.18 -5.57
CA VAL A 465 19.40 0.60 -4.36
C VAL A 465 18.89 -0.82 -4.64
N SER A 466 18.31 -1.07 -5.81
CA SER A 466 17.88 -2.42 -6.22
C SER A 466 19.08 -3.38 -6.28
N ARG A 467 20.24 -2.95 -6.79
CA ARG A 467 21.46 -3.76 -6.82
C ARG A 467 22.11 -3.94 -5.45
N MET A 468 22.07 -2.93 -4.58
CA MET A 468 22.50 -3.07 -3.19
C MET A 468 21.65 -4.13 -2.47
N LEU A 469 20.33 -4.09 -2.67
CA LEU A 469 19.41 -5.11 -2.16
C LEU A 469 19.71 -6.51 -2.69
N TYR A 470 20.03 -6.64 -3.98
CA TYR A 470 20.48 -7.92 -4.56
C TYR A 470 21.68 -8.49 -3.78
N VAL A 471 22.71 -7.67 -3.57
CA VAL A 471 23.94 -8.08 -2.91
C VAL A 471 23.70 -8.42 -1.44
N LEU A 472 22.87 -7.65 -0.74
CA LEU A 472 22.46 -7.97 0.64
C LEU A 472 21.75 -9.33 0.70
N VAL A 473 20.78 -9.57 -0.18
CA VAL A 473 20.04 -10.84 -0.20
C VAL A 473 20.96 -12.01 -0.54
N ASP A 474 21.79 -11.87 -1.58
CA ASP A 474 22.74 -12.89 -2.01
C ASP A 474 23.75 -13.22 -0.90
N LYS A 475 24.26 -12.19 -0.22
CA LYS A 475 25.23 -12.39 0.86
C LYS A 475 24.62 -13.06 2.08
N ILE A 476 23.43 -12.64 2.50
CA ILE A 476 22.83 -13.06 3.77
C ILE A 476 22.05 -14.37 3.64
N PHE A 477 21.24 -14.51 2.60
CA PHE A 477 20.29 -15.60 2.50
C PHE A 477 20.70 -16.69 1.52
N LEU A 478 21.48 -16.38 0.49
CA LEU A 478 21.75 -17.32 -0.60
C LEU A 478 23.11 -18.00 -0.44
N ARG A 479 23.06 -19.28 -0.11
CA ARG A 479 24.18 -20.23 -0.06
C ARG A 479 23.78 -21.53 -0.73
N GLU A 480 24.76 -22.29 -1.20
CA GLU A 480 24.53 -23.63 -1.78
C GLU A 480 23.79 -24.56 -0.80
N ASN A 481 24.10 -24.43 0.49
CA ASN A 481 23.44 -25.16 1.56
C ASN A 481 22.76 -24.21 2.56
N LEU A 482 21.51 -24.52 2.91
CA LEU A 482 20.73 -23.80 3.91
C LEU A 482 21.38 -23.82 5.31
N LYS A 483 22.14 -24.86 5.65
CA LYS A 483 22.89 -24.89 6.93
C LYS A 483 23.97 -23.80 6.98
N ASP A 484 24.57 -23.47 5.85
CA ASP A 484 25.57 -22.41 5.78
C ASP A 484 24.92 -21.04 5.72
N ALA A 485 23.77 -20.91 5.06
CA ALA A 485 22.96 -19.68 5.16
C ALA A 485 22.54 -19.41 6.61
N SER A 486 22.16 -20.44 7.39
CA SER A 486 21.85 -20.28 8.82
C SER A 486 22.99 -19.66 9.62
N LYS A 487 24.26 -20.02 9.33
CA LYS A 487 25.42 -19.48 10.06
C LYS A 487 25.64 -17.98 9.88
N ASN A 488 24.99 -17.36 8.87
CA ASN A 488 25.05 -15.91 8.70
C ASN A 488 24.24 -15.16 9.77
N PHE A 489 23.36 -15.83 10.52
CA PHE A 489 22.46 -15.22 11.49
C PHE A 489 22.93 -15.37 12.94
N ILE A 490 22.56 -14.41 13.78
CA ILE A 490 22.89 -14.42 15.22
C ILE A 490 22.20 -15.60 15.94
N ASP A 491 20.97 -15.95 15.53
CA ASP A 491 20.21 -17.08 16.06
C ASP A 491 19.96 -18.17 14.98
N PRO A 492 21.00 -18.99 14.67
CA PRO A 492 20.93 -19.98 13.60
C PRO A 492 20.12 -21.24 13.96
N ARG A 493 19.80 -21.45 15.25
CA ARG A 493 19.11 -22.66 15.75
C ARG A 493 17.66 -22.40 16.15
N GLY A 494 17.29 -21.15 16.41
CA GLY A 494 15.91 -20.74 16.68
C GLY A 494 15.26 -20.14 15.42
N ARG A 495 15.29 -18.80 15.32
CA ARG A 495 14.56 -18.06 14.28
C ARG A 495 15.03 -18.40 12.86
N TYR A 496 16.34 -18.57 12.66
CA TYR A 496 16.96 -18.71 11.33
C TYR A 496 17.47 -20.13 11.01
N VAL A 497 16.65 -21.15 11.30
CA VAL A 497 16.87 -22.51 10.78
C VAL A 497 16.64 -22.58 9.27
N GLY A 498 17.30 -23.54 8.59
CA GLY A 498 17.31 -23.63 7.13
C GLY A 498 15.93 -23.56 6.44
N LYS A 499 14.92 -24.25 6.97
CA LYS A 499 13.55 -24.19 6.42
C LYS A 499 12.90 -22.80 6.54
N ASN A 500 13.20 -22.07 7.62
CA ASN A 500 12.71 -20.71 7.82
C ASN A 500 13.41 -19.74 6.87
N ILE A 501 14.72 -19.91 6.66
CA ILE A 501 15.47 -19.12 5.66
C ILE A 501 14.89 -19.35 4.26
N ALA A 502 14.68 -20.61 3.87
CA ALA A 502 14.05 -20.92 2.59
C ALA A 502 12.67 -20.25 2.47
N LEU A 503 11.86 -20.27 3.53
CA LEU A 503 10.57 -19.57 3.55
C LEU A 503 10.74 -18.04 3.41
N ARG A 504 11.67 -17.40 4.13
CA ARG A 504 11.93 -15.96 4.00
C ARG A 504 12.37 -15.58 2.59
N VAL A 505 13.14 -16.44 1.95
CA VAL A 505 13.57 -16.28 0.56
C VAL A 505 12.40 -16.43 -0.41
N LEU A 506 11.47 -17.36 -0.16
CA LEU A 506 10.22 -17.48 -0.92
C LEU A 506 9.34 -16.22 -0.77
N GLU A 507 9.26 -15.67 0.44
CA GLU A 507 8.48 -14.47 0.77
C GLU A 507 8.94 -13.21 0.03
N LEU A 508 10.22 -13.10 -0.33
CA LEU A 508 10.70 -12.01 -1.22
C LEU A 508 9.85 -11.89 -2.48
N PHE A 509 9.42 -13.02 -3.05
CA PHE A 509 8.61 -13.05 -4.26
C PHE A 509 7.13 -12.78 -4.02
N ILE A 510 6.63 -12.89 -2.78
CA ILE A 510 5.26 -12.52 -2.41
C ILE A 510 5.06 -11.01 -2.50
N PHE A 511 6.11 -10.19 -2.31
CA PHE A 511 6.02 -8.73 -2.49
C PHE A 511 5.61 -8.28 -3.91
N GLN A 512 5.66 -9.16 -4.93
CA GLN A 512 5.09 -8.83 -6.24
C GLN A 512 3.55 -8.80 -6.23
N GLU A 513 2.92 -9.38 -5.21
CA GLU A 513 1.46 -9.45 -5.05
C GLU A 513 1.02 -8.54 -3.92
N ILE A 514 1.79 -8.54 -2.83
CA ILE A 514 1.48 -7.83 -1.59
C ILE A 514 2.70 -6.96 -1.24
N ASN A 515 2.82 -5.80 -1.87
CA ASN A 515 4.00 -4.92 -1.80
C ASN A 515 4.00 -3.97 -0.59
N PHE A 516 3.49 -4.45 0.54
CA PHE A 516 3.44 -3.73 1.81
C PHE A 516 3.97 -4.62 2.95
N SER A 517 4.12 -4.06 4.15
CA SER A 517 4.70 -4.75 5.32
C SER A 517 4.20 -6.19 5.47
N ASP A 518 5.14 -7.12 5.65
CA ASP A 518 4.86 -8.55 5.82
C ASP A 518 4.12 -8.85 7.13
N ASP A 519 4.22 -7.96 8.12
CA ASP A 519 3.53 -8.09 9.41
C ASP A 519 2.01 -8.03 9.29
N ILE A 520 1.46 -7.42 8.22
CA ILE A 520 0.01 -7.31 7.98
C ILE A 520 -0.51 -8.25 6.89
N TRP A 521 0.37 -9.02 6.24
CA TRP A 521 -0.06 -10.04 5.26
C TRP A 521 -1.03 -11.06 5.85
N PRO A 522 -0.87 -11.54 7.11
CA PRO A 522 -1.80 -12.49 7.71
C PRO A 522 -3.24 -11.95 7.73
N GLU A 523 -3.47 -10.76 8.31
CA GLU A 523 -4.78 -10.13 8.40
C GLU A 523 -5.33 -9.78 7.02
N TYR A 524 -4.48 -9.33 6.11
CA TYR A 524 -4.87 -9.02 4.74
C TYR A 524 -5.39 -10.25 4.00
N LEU A 525 -4.65 -11.37 4.06
CA LEU A 525 -5.04 -12.63 3.41
C LEU A 525 -6.31 -13.21 4.03
N LEU A 526 -6.42 -13.21 5.36
CA LEU A 526 -7.64 -13.64 6.06
C LEU A 526 -8.86 -12.82 5.62
N SER A 527 -8.67 -11.52 5.40
CA SER A 527 -9.74 -10.61 4.98
C SER A 527 -10.16 -10.83 3.52
N ILE A 528 -9.21 -11.05 2.61
CA ILE A 528 -9.51 -11.38 1.21
C ILE A 528 -10.29 -12.69 1.12
N TYR A 529 -9.87 -13.70 1.87
CA TYR A 529 -10.47 -15.04 1.88
C TYR A 529 -11.52 -15.22 2.98
N ARG A 530 -12.04 -14.13 3.57
CA ARG A 530 -12.98 -14.15 4.69
C ARG A 530 -14.18 -15.06 4.43
N ASP A 531 -14.82 -14.92 3.27
CA ASP A 531 -16.04 -15.66 2.97
C ASP A 531 -15.77 -17.17 2.88
N LYS A 532 -14.64 -17.56 2.26
CA LYS A 532 -14.18 -18.96 2.21
C LYS A 532 -13.91 -19.49 3.61
N LEU A 533 -13.19 -18.74 4.44
CA LEU A 533 -12.87 -19.14 5.81
C LEU A 533 -14.14 -19.34 6.64
N ASN A 534 -15.02 -18.34 6.63
CA ASN A 534 -16.28 -18.37 7.38
C ASN A 534 -17.18 -19.52 6.92
N GLU A 535 -17.23 -19.82 5.63
CA GLU A 535 -17.99 -20.96 5.11
C GLU A 535 -17.43 -22.30 5.60
N GLU A 536 -16.10 -22.48 5.57
CA GLU A 536 -15.43 -23.72 5.99
C GLU A 536 -15.63 -24.03 7.49
N ILE A 537 -15.76 -23.00 8.34
CA ILE A 537 -15.85 -23.18 9.80
C ILE A 537 -17.19 -22.79 10.43
N LYS A 538 -18.20 -22.44 9.62
CA LYS A 538 -19.50 -21.92 10.09
C LYS A 538 -20.18 -22.75 11.17
N ASN A 539 -19.95 -24.07 11.17
CA ASN A 539 -20.54 -25.00 12.12
C ASN A 539 -19.80 -25.07 13.47
N TYR A 540 -18.61 -24.47 13.55
CA TYR A 540 -17.72 -24.56 14.71
C TYR A 540 -17.62 -23.25 15.46
N VAL A 541 -17.39 -22.15 14.73
CA VAL A 541 -17.10 -20.83 15.30
C VAL A 541 -17.66 -19.74 14.39
N ASN A 542 -18.27 -18.72 14.99
CA ASN A 542 -18.57 -17.47 14.31
C ASN A 542 -17.47 -16.45 14.58
N ILE A 543 -16.73 -16.04 13.54
CA ILE A 543 -15.63 -15.08 13.68
C ILE A 543 -16.17 -13.65 13.63
N PRO A 544 -15.94 -12.82 14.67
CA PRO A 544 -16.36 -11.42 14.65
C PRO A 544 -15.70 -10.60 13.53
N GLU A 545 -16.45 -9.69 12.89
CA GLU A 545 -15.95 -8.83 11.80
C GLU A 545 -14.74 -7.96 12.18
N LYS A 546 -14.53 -7.66 13.46
CA LYS A 546 -13.39 -6.84 13.94
C LYS A 546 -12.02 -7.44 13.62
N TYR A 547 -11.95 -8.73 13.28
CA TYR A 547 -10.71 -9.42 12.90
C TYR A 547 -10.38 -9.27 11.40
N PHE A 548 -11.28 -8.71 10.60
CA PHE A 548 -11.10 -8.56 9.16
C PHE A 548 -11.07 -7.09 8.75
N TYR A 549 -10.24 -6.78 7.76
CA TYR A 549 -10.31 -5.51 7.07
C TYR A 549 -11.65 -5.42 6.33
N SER A 550 -12.26 -4.23 6.36
CA SER A 550 -13.41 -3.97 5.50
C SER A 550 -12.97 -3.95 4.03
N ASP A 551 -13.90 -4.21 3.11
CA ASP A 551 -13.62 -4.09 1.66
C ASP A 551 -13.07 -2.71 1.30
N LYS A 552 -13.51 -1.66 2.03
CA LYS A 552 -12.97 -0.30 1.88
C LYS A 552 -11.48 -0.24 2.23
N ASP A 553 -11.05 -0.93 3.28
CA ASP A 553 -9.66 -0.95 3.69
C ASP A 553 -8.79 -1.79 2.75
N LEU A 554 -9.32 -2.90 2.23
CA LEU A 554 -8.66 -3.68 1.18
C LEU A 554 -8.43 -2.86 -0.10
N THR A 555 -9.42 -2.09 -0.55
CA THR A 555 -9.28 -1.17 -1.69
C THR A 555 -8.26 -0.07 -1.41
N LYS A 556 -8.19 0.43 -0.17
CA LYS A 556 -7.17 1.42 0.22
C LYS A 556 -5.75 0.88 0.12
N PHE A 557 -5.49 -0.38 0.51
CA PHE A 557 -4.19 -1.01 0.33
C PHE A 557 -3.82 -1.06 -1.15
N LEU A 558 -4.72 -1.58 -2.00
CA LEU A 558 -4.48 -1.66 -3.44
C LEU A 558 -4.15 -0.30 -4.05
N THR A 559 -4.97 0.71 -3.74
CA THR A 559 -4.86 2.06 -4.33
C THR A 559 -3.65 2.84 -3.80
N MET A 560 -3.19 2.60 -2.58
CA MET A 560 -2.05 3.32 -2.00
C MET A 560 -0.71 2.86 -2.59
N TYR A 561 -0.57 1.56 -2.86
CA TYR A 561 0.71 0.97 -3.26
C TYR A 561 0.85 0.72 -4.75
N ASN A 562 -0.26 0.59 -5.48
CA ASN A 562 -0.23 0.29 -6.92
C ASN A 562 -0.64 1.50 -7.77
N LEU A 563 -1.35 2.48 -7.22
CA LEU A 563 -1.75 3.68 -7.94
C LEU A 563 -1.07 4.89 -7.32
N GLN A 564 -0.63 5.88 -8.12
CA GLN A 564 -0.03 7.12 -7.59
C GLN A 564 -1.09 8.06 -6.97
N THR A 565 -1.87 7.54 -6.04
CA THR A 565 -3.00 8.25 -5.41
C THR A 565 -2.56 9.39 -4.52
N PHE A 566 -1.33 9.39 -4.01
CA PHE A 566 -0.86 10.42 -3.08
C PHE A 566 -0.37 11.71 -3.76
N SER A 567 -0.23 11.78 -5.09
CA SER A 567 0.15 13.04 -5.76
C SER A 567 -0.81 14.19 -5.41
N THR A 568 -2.11 13.89 -5.30
CA THR A 568 -3.16 14.84 -4.90
C THR A 568 -3.37 14.98 -3.39
N ALA A 569 -2.70 14.16 -2.56
CA ALA A 569 -2.80 14.29 -1.11
C ALA A 569 -2.15 15.60 -0.65
N GLN A 570 -2.56 16.12 0.50
CA GLN A 570 -1.78 17.15 1.17
C GLN A 570 -0.46 16.56 1.68
N PHE A 571 0.57 17.37 1.85
CA PHE A 571 1.82 16.95 2.47
C PHE A 571 1.59 16.57 3.93
N PHE A 572 2.41 15.67 4.48
CA PHE A 572 2.35 15.28 5.89
C PHE A 572 2.38 16.49 6.84
N GLU A 573 3.22 17.46 6.52
CA GLU A 573 3.38 18.70 7.29
C GLU A 573 2.15 19.61 7.24
N GLU A 574 1.35 19.54 6.17
CA GLU A 574 0.06 20.22 6.08
C GLU A 574 -1.01 19.42 6.83
N TRP A 575 -1.01 18.08 6.66
CA TRP A 575 -1.96 17.17 7.30
C TRP A 575 -1.87 17.27 8.83
N ILE A 576 -0.67 17.26 9.40
CA ILE A 576 -0.49 17.33 10.86
C ILE A 576 -1.04 18.65 11.41
N ILE A 577 -0.96 19.75 10.68
CA ILE A 577 -1.55 21.03 11.10
C ILE A 577 -3.07 20.99 10.95
N ASN A 578 -3.55 20.68 9.75
CA ASN A 578 -4.95 20.82 9.36
C ASN A 578 -5.87 19.76 9.96
N GLU A 579 -5.38 18.52 10.10
CA GLU A 579 -6.18 17.40 10.55
C GLU A 579 -5.91 16.98 11.99
N ILE A 580 -4.80 17.42 12.60
CA ILE A 580 -4.45 17.04 13.98
C ILE A 580 -4.39 18.27 14.90
N ILE A 581 -3.45 19.20 14.66
CA ILE A 581 -3.18 20.30 15.59
C ILE A 581 -4.38 21.23 15.71
N ILE A 582 -4.95 21.68 14.59
CA ILE A 582 -6.10 22.60 14.59
C ILE A 582 -7.32 21.96 15.28
N PRO A 583 -7.76 20.74 14.92
CA PRO A 583 -8.89 20.10 15.60
C PRO A 583 -8.68 19.91 17.10
N LEU A 584 -7.49 19.47 17.53
CA LEU A 584 -7.20 19.28 18.96
C LEU A 584 -7.13 20.61 19.70
N ASN A 585 -6.49 21.64 19.13
CA ASN A 585 -6.47 22.97 19.74
C ASN A 585 -7.89 23.54 19.87
N ASN A 586 -8.71 23.44 18.82
CA ASN A 586 -10.11 23.88 18.87
C ASN A 586 -10.88 23.15 19.97
N PHE A 587 -10.71 21.83 20.09
CA PHE A 587 -11.32 21.07 21.18
C PHE A 587 -10.87 21.59 22.56
N ILE A 588 -9.57 21.77 22.77
CA ILE A 588 -9.01 22.28 24.03
C ILE A 588 -9.57 23.66 24.38
N GLN A 589 -9.56 24.59 23.42
CA GLN A 589 -10.01 25.97 23.63
C GLN A 589 -11.53 26.07 23.82
N ASN A 590 -12.32 25.29 23.08
CA ASN A 590 -13.78 25.27 23.25
C ASN A 590 -14.17 24.82 24.66
N ILE A 591 -13.51 23.80 25.19
CA ILE A 591 -13.74 23.36 26.57
C ILE A 591 -13.26 24.43 27.56
N ARG A 592 -12.04 24.97 27.39
CA ARG A 592 -11.49 26.03 28.27
C ARG A 592 -12.38 27.28 28.32
N GLY A 593 -12.91 27.72 27.18
CA GLY A 593 -13.77 28.91 27.08
C GLY A 593 -15.17 28.72 27.63
N ALA A 594 -15.66 27.48 27.71
CA ALA A 594 -16.97 27.15 28.26
C ALA A 594 -16.94 26.91 29.79
N ILE A 595 -15.77 26.80 30.41
CA ILE A 595 -15.60 26.62 31.86
C ILE A 595 -15.53 28.00 32.54
N LYS A 596 -16.45 28.29 33.47
CA LYS A 596 -16.45 29.51 34.29
C LYS A 596 -15.49 29.38 35.47
N ASN A 597 -15.47 28.23 36.16
CA ASN A 597 -14.54 27.98 37.26
C ASN A 597 -13.64 26.77 36.97
N LYS A 598 -12.37 27.04 36.68
CA LYS A 598 -11.35 26.00 36.40
C LYS A 598 -11.08 25.06 37.58
N SER A 599 -11.52 25.42 38.80
CA SER A 599 -11.39 24.57 40.00
C SER A 599 -12.56 23.60 40.17
N ASN A 600 -13.64 23.75 39.40
CA ASN A 600 -14.85 22.97 39.54
C ASN A 600 -14.84 21.74 38.62
N SER A 601 -14.35 20.62 39.13
CA SER A 601 -14.27 19.36 38.37
C SER A 601 -15.63 18.89 37.81
N LYS A 602 -16.74 19.17 38.51
CA LYS A 602 -18.09 18.85 38.03
C LYS A 602 -18.50 19.69 36.82
N GLU A 603 -18.11 20.96 36.79
CA GLU A 603 -18.36 21.85 35.65
C GLU A 603 -17.54 21.40 34.44
N ILE A 604 -16.25 21.13 34.62
CA ILE A 604 -15.36 20.61 33.56
C ILE A 604 -15.94 19.34 32.94
N TYR A 605 -16.32 18.38 33.78
CA TYR A 605 -16.94 17.14 33.33
C TYR A 605 -18.22 17.38 32.54
N LYS A 606 -19.12 18.23 33.05
CA LYS A 606 -20.39 18.54 32.41
C LYS A 606 -20.18 19.16 31.03
N THR A 607 -19.25 20.10 30.89
CA THR A 607 -18.92 20.75 29.62
C THR A 607 -18.36 19.78 28.58
N ILE A 608 -17.42 18.90 28.98
CA ILE A 608 -16.87 17.88 28.07
C ILE A 608 -17.97 16.89 27.65
N ASN A 609 -18.80 16.47 28.60
CA ASN A 609 -19.91 15.56 28.34
C ASN A 609 -20.93 16.20 27.38
N GLU A 610 -21.31 17.46 27.58
CA GLU A 610 -22.19 18.19 26.65
C GLU A 610 -21.58 18.30 25.25
N TYR A 611 -20.27 18.57 25.15
CA TYR A 611 -19.58 18.64 23.87
C TYR A 611 -19.61 17.30 23.11
N LEU A 612 -19.24 16.20 23.78
CA LEU A 612 -19.17 14.88 23.16
C LEU A 612 -20.55 14.27 22.93
N MET A 613 -21.51 14.55 23.80
CA MET A 613 -22.87 14.01 23.72
C MET A 613 -23.81 14.81 22.84
N LYS A 614 -23.40 15.98 22.37
CA LYS A 614 -24.20 16.81 21.46
C LYS A 614 -24.73 15.96 20.29
N ASP A 615 -26.01 16.07 19.96
CA ASP A 615 -26.63 15.36 18.83
C ASP A 615 -26.70 13.80 18.94
N LEU A 616 -26.41 13.20 20.10
CA LEU A 616 -26.66 11.76 20.30
C LEU A 616 -28.15 11.46 20.45
N ARG A 617 -28.61 10.35 19.87
CA ARG A 617 -30.02 9.96 19.97
C ARG A 617 -30.30 9.30 21.33
N PRO A 618 -31.48 9.50 21.92
CA PRO A 618 -31.82 8.97 23.25
C PRO A 618 -31.70 7.44 23.41
N GLN A 619 -31.76 6.71 22.29
CA GLN A 619 -31.65 5.25 22.22
C GLN A 619 -30.21 4.71 22.41
N ASP A 620 -29.20 5.57 22.41
CA ASP A 620 -27.78 5.21 22.48
C ASP A 620 -27.28 5.02 23.94
N LYS A 621 -28.07 4.38 24.81
CA LYS A 621 -27.79 4.28 26.27
C LYS A 621 -26.45 3.63 26.61
N LYS A 622 -26.00 2.62 25.85
CA LYS A 622 -24.69 1.96 26.04
C LYS A 622 -23.54 2.93 25.72
N ILE A 623 -23.63 3.59 24.57
CA ILE A 623 -22.69 4.60 24.09
C ILE A 623 -22.59 5.77 25.09
N SER A 624 -23.71 6.18 25.69
CA SER A 624 -23.73 7.22 26.72
C SER A 624 -22.91 6.85 27.97
N LYS A 625 -22.87 5.58 28.39
CA LYS A 625 -22.07 5.16 29.55
C LYS A 625 -20.58 5.18 29.24
N GLU A 626 -20.19 4.71 28.07
CA GLU A 626 -18.79 4.70 27.60
C GLU A 626 -18.23 6.11 27.44
N LEU A 627 -19.00 7.02 26.83
CA LEU A 627 -18.59 8.41 26.71
C LEU A 627 -18.47 9.10 28.07
N LYS A 628 -19.40 8.85 29.00
CA LYS A 628 -19.29 9.39 30.37
C LYS A 628 -18.03 8.94 31.08
N PHE A 629 -17.63 7.67 30.92
CA PHE A 629 -16.36 7.17 31.45
C PHE A 629 -15.16 7.88 30.80
N ALA A 630 -15.18 8.05 29.49
CA ALA A 630 -14.15 8.78 28.76
C ALA A 630 -14.04 10.24 29.23
N CYS A 631 -15.17 10.94 29.38
CA CYS A 631 -15.24 12.32 29.87
C CYS A 631 -14.57 12.47 31.23
N ASP A 632 -14.87 11.58 32.18
CA ASP A 632 -14.32 11.64 33.55
C ASP A 632 -12.79 11.54 33.55
N ARG A 633 -12.26 10.64 32.73
CA ARG A 633 -10.82 10.40 32.63
C ARG A 633 -10.10 11.51 31.86
N ILE A 634 -10.69 12.01 30.80
CA ILE A 634 -10.13 13.09 29.98
C ILE A 634 -10.24 14.45 30.70
N ALA A 635 -11.26 14.65 31.55
CA ALA A 635 -11.41 15.88 32.36
C ALA A 635 -10.18 16.21 33.21
N GLN A 636 -9.40 15.19 33.63
CA GLN A 636 -8.17 15.37 34.39
C GLN A 636 -7.15 16.27 33.69
N PHE A 637 -7.12 16.30 32.36
CA PHE A 637 -6.27 17.22 31.60
C PHE A 637 -6.50 18.69 31.99
N TRP A 638 -7.75 19.12 32.16
CA TRP A 638 -8.08 20.50 32.57
C TRP A 638 -8.03 20.73 34.08
N ILE A 639 -8.06 19.67 34.89
CA ILE A 639 -7.99 19.75 36.36
C ILE A 639 -6.53 19.91 36.82
N VAL A 640 -5.59 19.25 36.14
CA VAL A 640 -4.17 19.16 36.53
C VAL A 640 -3.33 20.35 36.02
N ASP A 641 -3.80 21.10 35.01
CA ASP A 641 -3.15 22.32 34.50
C ASP A 641 -3.31 23.55 35.46
N LYS A 642 -3.21 23.31 36.77
CA LYS A 642 -3.04 24.38 37.78
C LYS A 642 -1.64 24.99 37.74
#